data_AF-A0A1I5C823-F1
#
_entry.id   AF-A0A1I5C823-F1
#
_cell.length_a   1.000
_cell.length_b   1.000
_cell.length_c   1.000
_cell.angle_alpha   90.00
_cell.angle_beta   90.00
_cell.angle_gamma   90.00
#
_symmetry.space_group_name_H-M   'P 1'
#
loop_
_entity.id
_entity.type
_entity.pdbx_description
1 polymer ?
#
loop_
_entity_poly.entity_id
_entity_poly.type
_entity_poly.pdbx_seq_one_letter_code
_entity_poly.pdbx_strand_id
1 'polypeptide(L)'
;MAVTYLSPLHVFSIEDLTFTYSGVTYTDNPSLLDTAGAVVTPQVDKDGNVLYGTDSEFGFLVTDFIGAEDKTLDGDFAEGFAGNIFDIDNNVTGLAVSNAATDVMKSGAPLGTWSLGLGGATVKASTEHYVSMQSILSDQKFPGDPDAIMQLDDDLKLLDLRPTGLNGALEEGLTHERYVHELSKGLQVAMANTGPGEDATYSDIDFDRDGVLDTYSTVATTVQATNAAGVVEDLVVGGLDLDNDGTADVVDSFLNGYGGTADLTDLMDPNENSLTYDIAYGQDYSITLKDDGKFLYRWGEAVKRPNDIRMEVNLDLPSEWTEDLDENGTPDSLENGSAGYIITKAELVVNHDITNNPNDQIRPEDYENEAAIGRLPSHYIVTDPDNASNTLWVSPVDSYNGEGTFLPSYFKLDASGNIDLTAGGIAVYDPDNNLVGYRNEDDGGQPIGTVLRDDNLASLADDAELDFSTEDLDEGFTAEWYTTVDREPFEWSYDKLPDNPYANVFESFRTPEDAIAAGYAEDDLVSGPRWRLTPNKFGQDLPGLEIPLEPNSQPPFQNNNIKYETGEPITTTINLLDWDGKSPLASSAGWMTVDTTLLDEDGNGVIDDGWSNVNGTLNAGDKMPEGLVLSAVTPNGVNLDSDFFDTAVYVKGDRQDSAKLYDMQLDIEYSEALTLGTVQQVTNLNELGQTVTFENGASFINPVVFASPVSMNDAVPVTVDFSSVTSTGATLFLEKPDFYVGKGAHAAENVTLLTFEEGTWTLADGSLLQVGEAATQRGDTEVFQSVVFEQAFDEAPEILLQVQTHNGASYDVVRARNVTTTGFEFALQEEEGSDNYHRSEVVGWAAIDAANEDDIVDWHGITGEAFNTGNTVTSLGDEFEFNSEVGTNPLVAASISTYNGPDSASLRLSDLTDDGTTATATFLAQEEESLDAETWHGAEEVTGLAFADSGTLYGLEYVADMMVFA
;
A
#
# COMPACT_ATOMS: atom_id res chain seq x y z
N MET A 1 3.04 -24.46 -12.66
CA MET A 1 4.54 -24.55 -12.58
C MET A 1 5.06 -23.14 -12.80
N ALA A 2 5.99 -22.70 -11.95
CA ALA A 2 6.63 -21.40 -12.14
C ALA A 2 7.49 -21.39 -13.41
N VAL A 3 7.40 -20.29 -14.16
CA VAL A 3 8.10 -20.01 -15.41
C VAL A 3 9.01 -18.82 -15.15
N THR A 4 10.30 -18.97 -15.44
CA THR A 4 11.26 -17.87 -15.39
C THR A 4 11.37 -17.25 -16.79
N TYR A 5 11.33 -15.92 -16.87
CA TYR A 5 11.50 -15.14 -18.09
C TYR A 5 12.53 -14.03 -17.88
N LEU A 6 13.44 -13.92 -18.84
CA LEU A 6 14.39 -12.81 -18.95
C LEU A 6 14.08 -12.07 -20.25
N SER A 7 13.79 -10.77 -20.17
CA SER A 7 13.58 -9.96 -21.36
C SER A 7 14.87 -9.87 -22.18
N PRO A 8 14.79 -9.57 -23.49
CA PRO A 8 15.96 -9.16 -24.25
C PRO A 8 16.64 -7.95 -23.60
N LEU A 9 17.97 -7.94 -23.59
CA LEU A 9 18.74 -6.82 -23.06
C LEU A 9 18.48 -5.56 -23.88
N HIS A 10 17.89 -4.53 -23.27
CA HIS A 10 17.72 -3.21 -23.87
C HIS A 10 18.98 -2.38 -23.70
N VAL A 11 19.47 -1.74 -24.77
CA VAL A 11 20.65 -0.87 -24.72
C VAL A 11 20.19 0.57 -24.89
N PHE A 12 20.47 1.40 -23.88
CA PHE A 12 20.04 2.80 -23.90
C PHE A 12 20.57 3.56 -25.12
N SER A 13 19.73 4.42 -25.69
CA SER A 13 20.08 5.26 -26.82
C SER A 13 19.26 6.55 -26.87
N ILE A 14 19.60 7.45 -27.80
CA ILE A 14 18.82 8.66 -28.04
C ILE A 14 17.38 8.36 -28.50
N GLU A 15 17.08 7.13 -28.95
CA GLU A 15 15.72 6.75 -29.34
C GLU A 15 14.77 6.67 -28.14
N ASP A 16 15.33 6.50 -26.94
CA ASP A 16 14.59 6.39 -25.68
C ASP A 16 14.23 7.76 -25.09
N LEU A 17 14.65 8.88 -25.69
CA LEU A 17 14.42 10.22 -25.14
C LEU A 17 12.97 10.66 -25.29
N THR A 18 12.39 11.18 -24.21
CA THR A 18 11.08 11.83 -24.19
C THR A 18 11.24 13.34 -24.01
N PHE A 19 10.38 14.13 -24.64
CA PHE A 19 10.51 15.60 -24.66
C PHE A 19 9.33 16.39 -24.10
N THR A 20 8.13 15.79 -24.03
CA THR A 20 6.88 16.50 -23.68
C THR A 20 6.06 15.73 -22.66
N TYR A 21 5.21 16.43 -21.90
CA TYR A 21 4.22 15.81 -21.00
C TYR A 21 3.10 15.07 -21.77
N SER A 22 3.05 15.24 -23.09
CA SER A 22 2.15 14.51 -24.00
C SER A 22 2.77 13.24 -24.60
N GLY A 23 3.93 12.80 -24.11
CA GLY A 23 4.55 11.53 -24.51
C GLY A 23 5.33 11.57 -25.83
N VAL A 24 5.70 12.75 -26.34
CA VAL A 24 6.45 12.84 -27.61
C VAL A 24 7.89 12.40 -27.41
N THR A 25 8.27 11.32 -28.09
CA THR A 25 9.62 10.74 -28.04
C THR A 25 10.52 11.24 -29.18
N TYR A 26 11.81 10.89 -29.13
CA TYR A 26 12.75 11.13 -30.24
C TYR A 26 12.31 10.44 -31.53
N THR A 27 11.71 9.25 -31.43
CA THR A 27 11.26 8.51 -32.61
C THR A 27 10.11 9.22 -33.32
N ASP A 28 9.23 9.88 -32.56
CA ASP A 28 8.12 10.70 -33.09
C ASP A 28 8.62 11.99 -33.72
N ASN A 29 9.54 12.69 -33.05
CA ASN A 29 10.07 13.96 -33.52
C ASN A 29 11.59 14.12 -33.27
N PRO A 30 12.44 13.62 -34.20
CA PRO A 30 13.89 13.74 -34.07
C PRO A 30 14.43 15.17 -34.10
N SER A 31 13.59 16.17 -34.44
CA SER A 31 14.02 17.57 -34.51
C SER A 31 14.16 18.25 -33.15
N LEU A 32 13.67 17.61 -32.08
CA LEU A 32 13.80 18.08 -30.69
C LEU A 32 15.19 17.78 -30.09
N LEU A 33 16.05 17.08 -30.82
CA LEU A 33 17.47 16.93 -30.51
C LEU A 33 18.31 17.57 -31.64
N ASP A 34 19.16 18.56 -31.30
CA ASP A 34 19.99 19.29 -32.28
C ASP A 34 21.22 18.47 -32.72
N THR A 35 21.00 17.31 -33.33
CA THR A 35 22.04 16.40 -33.85
C THR A 35 22.93 17.05 -34.92
N ALA A 36 22.48 18.14 -35.53
CA ALA A 36 23.26 18.93 -36.48
C ALA A 36 24.18 19.95 -35.80
N GLY A 37 23.96 20.27 -34.52
CA GLY A 37 24.63 21.34 -33.80
C GLY A 37 24.42 22.72 -34.43
N ALA A 38 23.23 22.93 -35.00
CA ALA A 38 22.89 24.12 -35.77
C ALA A 38 22.44 25.30 -34.88
N VAL A 39 21.83 25.01 -33.73
CA VAL A 39 21.31 25.97 -32.76
C VAL A 39 22.29 26.08 -31.58
N VAL A 40 22.64 24.95 -30.98
CA VAL A 40 23.56 24.88 -29.83
C VAL A 40 24.79 24.06 -30.21
N THR A 41 25.96 24.47 -29.71
CA THR A 41 27.19 23.72 -29.98
C THR A 41 27.18 22.40 -29.20
N PRO A 42 27.37 21.24 -29.85
CA PRO A 42 27.44 19.96 -29.16
C PRO A 42 28.53 19.95 -28.08
N GLN A 43 28.23 19.32 -26.95
CA GLN A 43 29.17 19.10 -25.88
C GLN A 43 29.96 17.81 -26.10
N VAL A 44 31.11 17.71 -25.45
CA VAL A 44 31.92 16.49 -25.43
C VAL A 44 32.25 16.20 -23.97
N ASP A 45 31.83 15.04 -23.48
CA ASP A 45 32.10 14.61 -22.11
C ASP A 45 33.57 14.18 -21.93
N LYS A 46 33.96 13.80 -20.71
CA LYS A 46 35.35 13.39 -20.41
C LYS A 46 35.78 12.13 -21.15
N ASP A 47 34.85 11.27 -21.54
CA ASP A 47 35.12 10.02 -22.26
C ASP A 47 35.12 10.20 -23.78
N GLY A 48 34.75 11.40 -24.25
CA GLY A 48 34.81 11.79 -25.65
C GLY A 48 33.51 11.55 -26.42
N ASN A 49 32.41 11.24 -25.74
CA ASN A 49 31.08 11.12 -26.34
C ASN A 49 30.58 12.51 -26.74
N VAL A 50 29.91 12.60 -27.88
CA VAL A 50 29.35 13.86 -28.39
C VAL A 50 27.88 13.95 -27.99
N LEU A 51 27.52 15.00 -27.25
CA LEU A 51 26.17 15.21 -26.73
C LEU A 51 25.52 16.42 -27.42
N TYR A 52 24.26 16.29 -27.79
CA TYR A 52 23.50 17.27 -28.56
C TYR A 52 22.42 17.91 -27.68
N GLY A 53 22.16 19.20 -27.88
CA GLY A 53 21.16 19.94 -27.10
C GLY A 53 19.75 19.42 -27.35
N THR A 54 18.92 19.43 -26.31
CA THR A 54 17.51 19.00 -26.31
C THR A 54 16.58 20.20 -26.15
N ASP A 55 15.51 20.27 -26.94
CA ASP A 55 14.35 21.19 -26.76
C ASP A 55 13.23 20.38 -26.10
N SER A 56 12.92 20.66 -24.83
CA SER A 56 12.02 19.85 -24.00
C SER A 56 11.17 20.70 -23.06
N GLU A 57 9.97 20.21 -22.75
CA GLU A 57 9.06 20.79 -21.75
C GLU A 57 9.52 20.54 -20.31
N PHE A 58 10.43 19.59 -20.08
CA PHE A 58 10.92 19.18 -18.76
C PHE A 58 11.96 20.14 -18.16
N GLY A 59 11.72 21.44 -18.32
CA GLY A 59 12.50 22.50 -17.72
C GLY A 59 11.63 23.70 -17.39
N PHE A 60 12.20 24.67 -16.68
CA PHE A 60 11.41 25.75 -16.07
C PHE A 60 11.80 27.15 -16.53
N LEU A 61 10.81 28.04 -16.62
CA LEU A 61 10.97 29.49 -16.65
C LEU A 61 10.79 30.03 -15.23
N VAL A 62 11.90 30.36 -14.58
CA VAL A 62 11.88 30.85 -13.20
C VAL A 62 11.75 32.38 -13.12
N THR A 63 10.85 32.85 -12.26
CA THR A 63 10.69 34.27 -11.93
C THR A 63 10.87 34.49 -10.44
N ASP A 64 11.91 35.26 -10.08
CA ASP A 64 12.18 35.66 -8.69
C ASP A 64 10.92 36.19 -8.00
N PHE A 65 10.62 35.65 -6.81
CA PHE A 65 9.50 35.99 -5.92
C PHE A 65 8.10 35.69 -6.46
N ILE A 66 7.99 34.96 -7.58
CA ILE A 66 6.71 34.58 -8.18
C ILE A 66 6.59 33.06 -8.22
N GLY A 67 7.53 32.36 -8.85
CA GLY A 67 7.44 30.91 -9.02
C GLY A 67 8.16 30.42 -10.27
N ALA A 68 7.89 29.17 -10.61
CA ALA A 68 8.37 28.50 -11.81
C ALA A 68 7.20 28.09 -12.70
N GLU A 69 7.32 28.32 -14.00
CA GLU A 69 6.38 27.84 -15.02
C GLU A 69 7.10 26.82 -15.91
N ASP A 70 6.42 25.73 -16.29
CA ASP A 70 6.97 24.77 -17.24
C ASP A 70 7.29 25.45 -18.57
N LYS A 71 8.36 24.98 -19.21
CA LYS A 71 8.69 25.41 -20.56
C LYS A 71 7.74 24.81 -21.57
N THR A 72 7.50 25.57 -22.62
CA THR A 72 6.90 25.06 -23.85
C THR A 72 7.99 24.93 -24.89
N LEU A 73 7.86 23.97 -25.81
CA LEU A 73 8.76 23.85 -26.97
C LEU A 73 8.89 25.20 -27.71
N ASP A 74 10.08 25.80 -27.64
CA ASP A 74 10.33 27.16 -28.15
C ASP A 74 11.51 27.23 -29.12
N GLY A 75 12.16 26.10 -29.39
CA GLY A 75 13.35 26.01 -30.24
C GLY A 75 14.63 26.49 -29.57
N ASP A 76 14.62 26.72 -28.25
CA ASP A 76 15.83 26.69 -27.43
C ASP A 76 16.19 25.22 -27.13
N PHE A 77 17.49 24.90 -27.16
CA PHE A 77 17.99 23.53 -26.98
C PHE A 77 18.96 23.49 -25.80
N ALA A 78 18.58 24.16 -24.72
CA ALA A 78 19.43 24.50 -23.60
C ALA A 78 19.03 23.77 -22.30
N GLU A 79 18.00 22.92 -22.35
CA GLU A 79 17.40 22.17 -21.24
C GLU A 79 18.31 21.01 -20.80
N GLY A 80 19.08 20.46 -21.74
CA GLY A 80 19.98 19.34 -21.52
C GLY A 80 20.75 18.95 -22.77
N PHE A 81 21.64 17.97 -22.63
CA PHE A 81 22.41 17.39 -23.71
C PHE A 81 22.38 15.87 -23.63
N ALA A 82 22.18 15.19 -24.76
CA ALA A 82 22.15 13.73 -24.83
C ALA A 82 22.89 13.21 -26.06
N GLY A 83 23.48 12.01 -25.96
CA GLY A 83 24.17 11.38 -27.09
C GLY A 83 24.56 9.93 -26.84
N ASN A 84 24.55 9.13 -27.91
CA ASN A 84 24.91 7.72 -27.85
C ASN A 84 26.39 7.51 -27.48
N ILE A 85 26.64 6.48 -26.68
CA ILE A 85 27.96 5.93 -26.39
C ILE A 85 28.23 4.84 -27.43
N PHE A 86 29.40 4.91 -28.08
CA PHE A 86 29.78 3.97 -29.14
C PHE A 86 30.97 3.10 -28.74
N ASP A 87 30.89 1.82 -29.11
CA ASP A 87 32.06 0.94 -29.09
C ASP A 87 33.04 1.25 -30.24
N ILE A 88 34.14 0.48 -30.30
CA ILE A 88 35.18 0.64 -31.34
C ILE A 88 34.69 0.29 -32.76
N ASP A 89 33.60 -0.47 -32.87
CA ASP A 89 32.99 -0.91 -34.12
C ASP A 89 31.80 -0.01 -34.53
N ASN A 90 31.54 1.07 -33.76
CA ASN A 90 30.48 2.05 -33.97
C ASN A 90 29.06 1.49 -33.71
N ASN A 91 28.94 0.47 -32.86
CA ASN A 91 27.66 0.06 -32.29
C ASN A 91 27.33 0.91 -31.08
N VAL A 92 26.04 1.18 -30.87
CA VAL A 92 25.57 1.86 -29.64
C VAL A 92 25.69 0.89 -28.48
N THR A 93 26.22 1.37 -27.36
CA THR A 93 26.45 0.60 -26.12
C THR A 93 25.87 1.30 -24.89
N GLY A 94 25.12 2.37 -25.08
CA GLY A 94 24.53 3.16 -24.01
C GLY A 94 24.24 4.60 -24.44
N LEU A 95 23.74 5.38 -23.50
CA LEU A 95 23.39 6.78 -23.62
C LEU A 95 24.15 7.59 -22.57
N ALA A 96 24.72 8.71 -22.99
CA ALA A 96 25.28 9.72 -22.09
C ALA A 96 24.36 10.94 -22.07
N VAL A 97 24.04 11.42 -20.88
CA VAL A 97 23.15 12.58 -20.66
C VAL A 97 23.83 13.60 -19.74
N SER A 98 23.62 14.88 -20.03
CA SER A 98 24.15 16.00 -19.24
C SER A 98 23.09 17.08 -19.15
N ASN A 99 22.51 17.24 -17.96
CA ASN A 99 21.50 18.27 -17.71
C ASN A 99 22.08 19.69 -17.80
N ALA A 100 21.20 20.64 -18.06
CA ALA A 100 21.50 22.04 -17.85
C ALA A 100 21.72 22.35 -16.37
N ALA A 101 22.23 23.56 -16.09
CA ALA A 101 22.35 24.02 -14.72
C ALA A 101 20.96 24.19 -14.11
N THR A 102 20.78 23.67 -12.89
CA THR A 102 19.56 23.85 -12.08
C THR A 102 19.22 25.33 -11.96
N ASP A 103 17.98 25.68 -12.30
CA ASP A 103 17.48 27.03 -12.17
C ASP A 103 17.19 27.36 -10.70
N VAL A 104 17.40 28.62 -10.32
CA VAL A 104 17.24 29.09 -8.94
C VAL A 104 16.43 30.38 -8.93
N MET A 105 15.32 30.36 -8.21
CA MET A 105 14.51 31.55 -7.94
C MET A 105 14.64 31.99 -6.50
N LYS A 106 14.68 33.30 -6.27
CA LYS A 106 14.59 33.87 -4.92
C LYS A 106 13.14 33.80 -4.44
N SER A 107 12.94 33.44 -3.18
CA SER A 107 11.61 33.43 -2.53
C SER A 107 11.51 34.48 -1.43
N GLY A 108 12.63 34.81 -0.78
CA GLY A 108 12.61 35.52 0.50
C GLY A 108 12.37 34.54 1.65
N ALA A 109 13.02 34.76 2.79
CA ALA A 109 12.84 33.91 3.96
C ALA A 109 11.50 34.19 4.67
N PRO A 110 10.82 33.15 5.19
CA PRO A 110 11.20 31.73 5.24
C PRO A 110 10.71 30.85 4.07
N LEU A 111 10.23 31.44 2.96
CA LEU A 111 9.48 30.74 1.90
C LEU A 111 10.31 29.81 0.99
N GLY A 112 11.62 29.74 1.16
CA GLY A 112 12.52 28.98 0.28
C GLY A 112 12.88 27.60 0.80
N THR A 113 13.18 26.65 -0.09
CA THR A 113 13.70 25.32 0.26
C THR A 113 15.23 25.28 0.38
N TRP A 114 15.91 26.38 0.07
CA TRP A 114 17.37 26.49 0.10
C TRP A 114 17.82 27.80 0.72
N SER A 115 18.86 27.72 1.56
CA SER A 115 19.60 28.90 2.01
C SER A 115 20.79 29.20 1.09
N LEU A 116 20.96 30.49 0.78
CA LEU A 116 21.98 31.04 -0.11
C LEU A 116 23.17 31.57 0.71
N GLY A 117 24.26 30.81 0.70
CA GLY A 117 25.52 31.17 1.34
C GLY A 117 26.39 32.14 0.54
N LEU A 118 27.41 32.67 1.21
CA LEU A 118 28.44 33.51 0.59
C LEU A 118 29.19 32.73 -0.51
N GLY A 119 29.30 33.33 -1.69
CA GLY A 119 30.02 32.73 -2.82
C GLY A 119 29.20 31.75 -3.66
N GLY A 120 27.88 31.68 -3.46
CA GLY A 120 26.98 30.83 -4.25
C GLY A 120 26.87 29.39 -3.74
N ALA A 121 27.43 29.08 -2.57
CA ALA A 121 27.13 27.83 -1.88
C ALA A 121 25.67 27.84 -1.43
N THR A 122 24.98 26.71 -1.55
CA THR A 122 23.59 26.58 -1.11
C THR A 122 23.46 25.39 -0.19
N VAL A 123 22.63 25.48 0.84
CA VAL A 123 22.32 24.38 1.76
C VAL A 123 20.82 24.16 1.74
N LYS A 124 20.37 22.90 1.75
CA LYS A 124 18.94 22.58 1.82
C LYS A 124 18.42 23.13 3.15
N ALA A 125 17.33 23.88 3.08
CA ALA A 125 16.66 24.53 4.19
C ALA A 125 15.18 24.16 4.17
N SER A 126 14.92 22.87 3.91
CA SER A 126 13.61 22.26 3.94
C SER A 126 13.71 20.79 4.29
N THR A 127 12.63 20.25 4.85
CA THR A 127 12.48 18.83 5.20
C THR A 127 10.99 18.48 5.26
N GLU A 128 10.68 17.19 5.12
CA GLU A 128 9.32 16.66 5.31
C GLU A 128 9.04 16.32 6.79
N HIS A 129 10.07 16.34 7.64
CA HIS A 129 9.98 15.96 9.06
C HIS A 129 10.09 17.19 9.97
N TYR A 130 9.01 17.54 10.68
CA TYR A 130 8.97 18.68 11.60
C TYR A 130 10.11 18.63 12.62
N VAL A 131 10.38 17.46 13.23
CA VAL A 131 11.40 17.31 14.30
C VAL A 131 12.81 17.60 13.79
N SER A 132 13.07 17.34 12.50
CA SER A 132 14.34 17.69 11.86
C SER A 132 14.50 19.21 11.75
N MET A 133 13.47 19.92 11.30
CA MET A 133 13.46 21.39 11.26
C MET A 133 13.55 21.99 12.67
N GLN A 134 12.75 21.48 13.61
CA GLN A 134 12.70 21.88 15.01
C GLN A 134 14.09 21.84 15.64
N SER A 135 14.85 20.76 15.43
CA SER A 135 16.21 20.61 15.96
C SER A 135 17.20 21.66 15.45
N ILE A 136 16.93 22.26 14.29
CA ILE A 136 17.78 23.27 13.65
C ILE A 136 17.38 24.69 14.08
N LEU A 137 16.08 24.96 14.15
CA LEU A 137 15.54 26.30 14.32
C LEU A 137 15.24 26.66 15.78
N SER A 138 15.11 25.66 16.66
CA SER A 138 14.66 25.83 18.06
C SER A 138 15.47 24.98 19.05
N ASP A 139 15.33 25.28 20.34
CA ASP A 139 15.79 24.42 21.45
C ASP A 139 14.65 23.66 22.13
N GLN A 140 13.43 23.74 21.60
CA GLN A 140 12.28 22.99 22.08
C GLN A 140 12.45 21.50 21.82
N LYS A 141 12.03 20.65 22.77
CA LYS A 141 12.05 19.19 22.59
C LYS A 141 10.83 18.64 21.87
N PHE A 142 9.71 19.33 22.01
CA PHE A 142 8.44 19.08 21.36
C PHE A 142 7.75 20.45 21.15
N PRO A 143 6.79 20.56 20.25
CA PRO A 143 5.99 21.77 20.09
C PRO A 143 5.41 22.25 21.43
N GLY A 144 5.52 23.55 21.73
CA GLY A 144 5.00 24.09 22.99
C GLY A 144 5.81 23.79 24.26
N ASP A 145 7.01 23.19 24.16
CA ASP A 145 7.87 22.89 25.32
C ASP A 145 8.09 24.14 26.21
N PRO A 146 7.60 24.14 27.47
CA PRO A 146 7.66 25.30 28.34
C PRO A 146 9.07 25.64 28.84
N ASP A 147 10.02 24.70 28.70
CA ASP A 147 11.41 24.90 29.08
C ASP A 147 12.28 25.45 27.92
N ALA A 148 11.74 25.52 26.69
CA ALA A 148 12.42 26.08 25.52
C ALA A 148 12.69 27.58 25.68
N ILE A 149 13.88 28.04 25.28
CA ILE A 149 14.23 29.47 25.26
C ILE A 149 13.65 30.15 24.01
N MET A 150 13.65 29.44 22.88
CA MET A 150 13.21 29.89 21.57
C MET A 150 12.22 28.88 21.01
N GLN A 151 10.93 29.06 21.26
CA GLN A 151 9.90 28.27 20.61
C GLN A 151 9.78 28.65 19.14
N LEU A 152 9.35 27.69 18.31
CA LEU A 152 8.96 27.97 16.94
C LEU A 152 7.65 28.77 16.90
N ASP A 153 7.54 29.63 15.89
CA ASP A 153 6.29 30.29 15.54
C ASP A 153 5.39 29.33 14.74
N ASP A 154 4.60 28.54 15.47
CA ASP A 154 3.58 27.64 14.89
C ASP A 154 2.25 28.37 14.61
N ASP A 155 2.19 29.69 14.83
CA ASP A 155 1.01 30.53 14.56
C ASP A 155 1.00 31.02 13.10
N LEU A 156 0.63 30.11 12.20
CA LEU A 156 0.77 30.29 10.76
C LEU A 156 -0.35 31.11 10.11
N LYS A 157 -0.02 31.74 8.99
CA LYS A 157 -0.97 32.44 8.10
C LYS A 157 -0.90 31.91 6.69
N LEU A 158 -2.00 31.99 5.95
CA LEU A 158 -2.00 31.66 4.53
C LEU A 158 -1.50 32.83 3.67
N LEU A 159 -0.59 32.49 2.77
CA LEU A 159 -0.21 33.32 1.64
C LEU A 159 -1.13 32.94 0.45
N ASP A 160 -1.90 33.90 -0.07
CA ASP A 160 -2.77 33.73 -1.25
C ASP A 160 -2.71 34.99 -2.12
N LEU A 161 -1.62 35.13 -2.86
CA LEU A 161 -1.37 36.19 -3.83
C LEU A 161 -1.34 35.58 -5.23
N ARG A 162 -2.43 35.77 -5.98
CA ARG A 162 -2.60 35.16 -7.30
C ARG A 162 -2.08 36.08 -8.40
N PRO A 163 -1.22 35.61 -9.32
CA PRO A 163 -0.76 36.43 -10.43
C PRO A 163 -1.88 36.74 -11.43
N THR A 164 -2.14 38.02 -11.66
CA THR A 164 -3.13 38.53 -12.61
C THR A 164 -2.46 39.10 -13.87
N GLY A 165 -2.49 38.30 -14.93
CA GLY A 165 -2.10 38.68 -16.28
C GLY A 165 -0.58 38.85 -16.52
N LEU A 166 -0.23 39.07 -17.79
CA LEU A 166 1.14 39.08 -18.34
C LEU A 166 2.15 40.07 -17.73
N ASN A 167 1.73 40.95 -16.81
CA ASN A 167 2.59 41.94 -16.19
C ASN A 167 3.05 41.56 -14.77
N GLY A 168 2.62 40.41 -14.24
CA GLY A 168 2.95 39.96 -12.88
C GLY A 168 2.35 40.84 -11.78
N ALA A 169 1.16 41.41 -12.00
CA ALA A 169 0.41 42.04 -10.90
C ALA A 169 -0.13 40.92 -9.99
N LEU A 170 -0.09 41.09 -8.68
CA LEU A 170 -0.65 40.12 -7.73
C LEU A 170 -2.00 40.63 -7.23
N GLU A 171 -3.00 39.76 -7.18
CA GLU A 171 -4.30 39.99 -6.54
C GLU A 171 -4.32 39.20 -5.23
N GLU A 172 -4.73 39.87 -4.15
CA GLU A 172 -4.91 39.24 -2.85
C GLU A 172 -6.18 38.38 -2.92
N GLY A 173 -6.02 37.07 -2.72
CA GLY A 173 -7.13 36.15 -2.51
C GLY A 173 -7.69 36.26 -1.10
N LEU A 174 -8.78 35.56 -0.83
CA LEU A 174 -9.61 35.78 0.36
C LEU A 174 -8.98 35.23 1.64
N THR A 175 -8.09 34.25 1.53
CA THR A 175 -7.34 33.66 2.64
C THR A 175 -6.02 34.38 2.93
N HIS A 176 -5.63 35.37 2.11
CA HIS A 176 -4.37 36.08 2.30
C HIS A 176 -4.30 36.78 3.67
N GLU A 177 -3.20 36.54 4.41
CA GLU A 177 -2.95 37.07 5.76
C GLU A 177 -3.95 36.60 6.84
N ARG A 178 -4.78 35.60 6.53
CA ARG A 178 -5.65 34.95 7.51
C ARG A 178 -4.89 33.86 8.24
N TYR A 179 -5.12 33.75 9.55
CA TYR A 179 -4.46 32.75 10.38
C TYR A 179 -5.08 31.37 10.15
N VAL A 180 -4.22 30.35 10.04
CA VAL A 180 -4.59 28.95 9.82
C VAL A 180 -5.55 28.49 10.92
N HIS A 181 -5.19 28.70 12.19
CA HIS A 181 -6.02 28.34 13.34
C HIS A 181 -7.47 28.85 13.27
N GLU A 182 -7.65 30.11 12.86
CA GLU A 182 -8.96 30.71 12.72
C GLU A 182 -9.73 30.17 11.50
N LEU A 183 -9.03 29.92 10.39
CA LEU A 183 -9.61 29.32 9.19
C LEU A 183 -10.09 27.89 9.46
N SER A 184 -9.26 27.04 10.06
CA SER A 184 -9.61 25.67 10.45
C SER A 184 -10.82 25.65 11.39
N LYS A 185 -10.90 26.57 12.36
CA LYS A 185 -12.12 26.71 13.19
C LYS A 185 -13.36 27.09 12.38
N GLY A 186 -13.23 28.01 11.44
CA GLY A 186 -14.32 28.40 10.55
C GLY A 186 -14.82 27.22 9.71
N LEU A 187 -13.88 26.47 9.14
CA LEU A 187 -14.15 25.27 8.35
C LEU A 187 -14.77 24.16 9.20
N GLN A 188 -14.27 23.91 10.42
CA GLN A 188 -14.87 22.97 11.36
C GLN A 188 -16.35 23.27 11.65
N VAL A 189 -16.69 24.55 11.79
CA VAL A 189 -18.09 24.98 11.96
C VAL A 189 -18.89 24.69 10.69
N ALA A 190 -18.32 24.86 9.50
CA ALA A 190 -18.99 24.50 8.26
C ALA A 190 -19.23 22.99 8.16
N MET A 191 -18.22 22.17 8.46
CA MET A 191 -18.29 20.70 8.43
C MET A 191 -19.31 20.15 9.44
N ALA A 192 -19.49 20.81 10.58
CA ALA A 192 -20.52 20.44 11.55
C ALA A 192 -21.97 20.78 11.09
N ASN A 193 -22.15 21.53 10.00
CA ASN A 193 -23.44 22.06 9.52
C ASN A 193 -23.70 21.75 8.03
N THR A 194 -23.61 20.48 7.63
CA THR A 194 -23.75 20.02 6.22
C THR A 194 -25.20 19.73 5.77
N GLY A 195 -26.21 20.03 6.59
CA GLY A 195 -27.61 19.74 6.24
C GLY A 195 -28.17 20.63 5.12
N PRO A 196 -29.11 20.14 4.28
CA PRO A 196 -29.69 20.95 3.21
C PRO A 196 -30.45 22.18 3.74
N GLY A 197 -29.94 23.37 3.41
CA GLY A 197 -30.49 24.67 3.81
C GLY A 197 -30.00 25.21 5.15
N GLU A 198 -28.85 24.72 5.63
CA GLU A 198 -28.20 25.13 6.88
C GLU A 198 -27.19 26.27 6.73
N ASP A 199 -27.12 26.93 5.56
CA ASP A 199 -26.28 28.11 5.37
C ASP A 199 -26.53 29.14 6.48
N ALA A 200 -25.48 29.44 7.23
CA ALA A 200 -25.55 30.30 8.40
C ALA A 200 -24.43 31.31 8.37
N THR A 201 -24.79 32.56 8.66
CA THR A 201 -23.82 33.65 8.77
C THR A 201 -23.41 33.84 10.23
N TYR A 202 -22.11 33.89 10.45
CA TYR A 202 -21.43 33.98 11.73
C TYR A 202 -20.64 35.29 11.85
N SER A 203 -20.26 35.65 13.07
CA SER A 203 -19.48 36.88 13.33
C SER A 203 -18.70 36.83 14.64
N ASP A 204 -18.08 35.69 14.90
CA ASP A 204 -17.45 35.29 16.16
C ASP A 204 -15.97 34.91 16.03
N ILE A 205 -15.44 34.91 14.81
CA ILE A 205 -14.02 34.70 14.50
C ILE A 205 -13.42 36.01 13.93
N ASP A 206 -12.16 36.28 14.28
CA ASP A 206 -11.35 37.41 13.78
C ASP A 206 -10.17 36.78 13.01
N PHE A 207 -10.36 36.53 11.71
CA PHE A 207 -9.46 35.69 10.92
C PHE A 207 -8.10 36.35 10.65
N ASP A 208 -8.00 37.68 10.64
CA ASP A 208 -6.72 38.41 10.50
C ASP A 208 -6.18 38.96 11.84
N ARG A 209 -6.90 38.73 12.94
CA ARG A 209 -6.59 39.21 14.30
C ARG A 209 -6.39 40.73 14.36
N ASP A 210 -7.12 41.50 13.55
CA ASP A 210 -7.06 42.97 13.55
C ASP A 210 -7.81 43.61 14.75
N GLY A 211 -8.51 42.78 15.53
CA GLY A 211 -9.32 43.15 16.69
C GLY A 211 -10.79 43.39 16.36
N VAL A 212 -11.22 43.10 15.13
CA VAL A 212 -12.60 43.18 14.65
C VAL A 212 -13.04 41.80 14.17
N LEU A 213 -14.15 41.30 14.72
CA LEU A 213 -14.73 40.04 14.25
C LEU A 213 -15.19 40.18 12.80
N ASP A 214 -14.81 39.23 11.96
CA ASP A 214 -15.22 39.12 10.57
C ASP A 214 -16.65 38.59 10.45
N THR A 215 -17.27 38.74 9.30
CA THR A 215 -18.56 38.12 9.00
C THR A 215 -18.35 37.10 7.90
N TYR A 216 -18.66 35.84 8.17
CA TYR A 216 -18.51 34.73 7.23
C TYR A 216 -19.77 33.88 7.22
N SER A 217 -19.94 33.06 6.19
CA SER A 217 -21.03 32.11 6.09
C SER A 217 -20.50 30.68 5.94
N THR A 218 -21.29 29.72 6.40
CA THR A 218 -21.09 28.30 6.04
C THR A 218 -22.00 27.97 4.88
N VAL A 219 -21.52 27.18 3.94
CA VAL A 219 -22.26 26.74 2.75
C VAL A 219 -22.08 25.25 2.56
N ALA A 220 -23.14 24.53 2.23
CA ALA A 220 -23.02 23.13 1.85
C ALA A 220 -22.61 23.01 0.37
N THR A 221 -21.52 22.30 0.10
CA THR A 221 -21.07 21.97 -1.26
C THR A 221 -21.02 20.46 -1.44
N THR A 222 -21.01 20.02 -2.69
CA THR A 222 -20.89 18.60 -3.02
C THR A 222 -19.50 18.34 -3.56
N VAL A 223 -18.82 17.38 -2.97
CA VAL A 223 -17.53 16.83 -3.40
C VAL A 223 -17.74 15.34 -3.68
N GLN A 224 -16.92 14.78 -4.55
CA GLN A 224 -16.92 13.34 -4.80
C GLN A 224 -15.94 12.69 -3.84
N ALA A 225 -16.33 11.55 -3.28
CA ALA A 225 -15.52 10.80 -2.34
C ALA A 225 -15.53 9.34 -2.75
N THR A 226 -14.35 8.75 -2.87
CA THR A 226 -14.21 7.30 -3.03
C THR A 226 -14.29 6.66 -1.64
N ASN A 227 -15.29 5.82 -1.41
CA ASN A 227 -15.40 5.10 -0.15
C ASN A 227 -14.32 4.00 -0.04
N ALA A 228 -14.17 3.40 1.14
CA ALA A 228 -13.16 2.34 1.37
C ALA A 228 -13.30 1.11 0.44
N ALA A 229 -14.44 0.96 -0.25
CA ALA A 229 -14.67 -0.09 -1.24
C ALA A 229 -14.37 0.37 -2.70
N GLY A 230 -13.71 1.51 -2.88
CA GLY A 230 -13.38 2.05 -4.20
C GLY A 230 -14.60 2.62 -4.96
N VAL A 231 -15.74 2.80 -4.29
CA VAL A 231 -16.97 3.31 -4.92
C VAL A 231 -17.11 4.80 -4.65
N VAL A 232 -17.35 5.54 -5.72
CA VAL A 232 -17.49 6.99 -5.69
C VAL A 232 -18.90 7.37 -5.28
N GLU A 233 -18.99 8.26 -4.29
CA GLU A 233 -20.24 8.80 -3.79
C GLU A 233 -20.24 10.35 -3.74
N ASP A 234 -21.37 10.96 -4.10
CA ASP A 234 -21.61 12.39 -3.87
C ASP A 234 -21.69 12.68 -2.36
N LEU A 235 -20.65 13.27 -1.81
CA LEU A 235 -20.61 13.68 -0.41
C LEU A 235 -20.96 15.15 -0.26
N VAL A 236 -21.89 15.45 0.65
CA VAL A 236 -22.18 16.84 1.00
C VAL A 236 -21.24 17.25 2.13
N VAL A 237 -20.35 18.19 1.84
CA VAL A 237 -19.36 18.75 2.77
C VAL A 237 -19.64 20.22 3.06
N GLY A 238 -19.08 20.70 4.16
CA GLY A 238 -19.21 22.08 4.59
C GLY A 238 -18.07 22.91 4.01
N GLY A 239 -18.41 24.02 3.34
CA GLY A 239 -17.48 25.01 2.86
C GLY A 239 -17.59 26.32 3.64
N LEU A 240 -16.47 27.02 3.74
CA LEU A 240 -16.36 28.33 4.36
C LEU A 240 -16.44 29.42 3.29
N ASP A 241 -17.41 30.33 3.41
CA ASP A 241 -17.62 31.51 2.56
C ASP A 241 -17.22 32.76 3.35
N LEU A 242 -16.03 33.30 3.09
CA LEU A 242 -15.43 34.41 3.81
C LEU A 242 -16.00 35.76 3.38
N ASP A 243 -16.43 35.91 2.12
CA ASP A 243 -16.91 37.20 1.59
C ASP A 243 -18.45 37.33 1.52
N ASN A 244 -19.15 36.24 1.81
CA ASN A 244 -20.61 36.06 1.79
C ASN A 244 -21.23 36.26 0.41
N ASP A 245 -20.55 35.86 -0.66
CA ASP A 245 -21.09 35.88 -2.02
C ASP A 245 -21.97 34.64 -2.35
N GLY A 246 -21.99 33.66 -1.46
CA GLY A 246 -22.73 32.40 -1.58
C GLY A 246 -21.95 31.29 -2.28
N THR A 247 -20.65 31.46 -2.50
CA THR A 247 -19.71 30.43 -2.94
C THR A 247 -18.70 30.12 -1.83
N ALA A 248 -18.30 28.85 -1.73
CA ALA A 248 -17.29 28.47 -0.74
C ALA A 248 -15.91 28.92 -1.24
N ASP A 249 -15.14 29.54 -0.35
CA ASP A 249 -13.75 29.96 -0.58
C ASP A 249 -12.74 28.92 -0.11
N VAL A 250 -13.12 28.16 0.93
CA VAL A 250 -12.35 27.03 1.46
C VAL A 250 -13.30 25.84 1.58
N VAL A 251 -12.86 24.70 1.08
CA VAL A 251 -13.60 23.43 1.11
C VAL A 251 -12.61 22.37 1.56
N ASP A 252 -13.07 21.46 2.42
CA ASP A 252 -12.35 20.22 2.72
C ASP A 252 -12.34 19.35 1.44
N SER A 253 -11.29 19.49 0.64
CA SER A 253 -11.11 18.80 -0.63
C SER A 253 -10.50 17.41 -0.47
N PHE A 254 -9.75 17.17 0.61
CA PHE A 254 -9.07 15.90 0.87
C PHE A 254 -9.91 14.92 1.71
N LEU A 255 -11.04 15.38 2.27
CA LEU A 255 -11.97 14.62 3.09
C LEU A 255 -11.35 14.01 4.34
N ASN A 256 -10.09 14.35 4.66
CA ASN A 256 -9.41 13.93 5.88
C ASN A 256 -10.03 14.61 7.12
N GLY A 257 -10.64 15.78 6.93
CA GLY A 257 -11.49 16.42 7.94
C GLY A 257 -12.91 15.82 8.03
N TYR A 258 -13.38 15.02 7.07
CA TYR A 258 -14.78 14.57 7.02
C TYR A 258 -15.14 13.61 8.17
N GLY A 259 -15.72 14.17 9.24
CA GLY A 259 -15.98 13.46 10.49
C GLY A 259 -14.86 13.59 11.54
N GLY A 260 -13.75 14.24 11.17
CA GLY A 260 -12.60 14.57 12.00
C GLY A 260 -12.47 16.07 12.34
N THR A 261 -11.25 16.46 12.73
CA THR A 261 -10.89 17.85 13.03
C THR A 261 -10.38 18.53 11.76
N ALA A 262 -10.83 19.75 11.46
CA ALA A 262 -10.29 20.54 10.36
C ALA A 262 -8.84 20.95 10.65
N ASP A 263 -7.93 20.77 9.69
CA ASP A 263 -6.51 21.05 9.80
C ASP A 263 -5.97 21.82 8.58
N LEU A 264 -4.65 21.93 8.46
CA LEU A 264 -3.99 22.66 7.37
C LEU A 264 -4.12 21.98 6.01
N THR A 265 -4.21 20.65 5.96
CA THR A 265 -4.39 19.90 4.71
C THR A 265 -5.73 20.26 4.08
N ASP A 266 -6.77 20.51 4.90
CA ASP A 266 -8.08 20.96 4.43
C ASP A 266 -8.10 22.40 3.86
N LEU A 267 -7.05 23.19 4.14
CA LEU A 267 -7.00 24.61 3.76
C LEU A 267 -6.16 24.89 2.50
N MET A 268 -5.39 23.93 2.03
CA MET A 268 -4.34 24.15 1.03
C MET A 268 -4.41 23.14 -0.11
N ASP A 269 -4.26 23.63 -1.34
CA ASP A 269 -4.01 22.76 -2.49
C ASP A 269 -2.52 22.40 -2.59
N PRO A 270 -2.17 21.25 -3.22
CA PRO A 270 -0.78 20.88 -3.48
C PRO A 270 -0.05 21.96 -4.30
N ASN A 271 1.13 22.35 -3.83
CA ASN A 271 1.89 23.42 -4.46
C ASN A 271 3.39 23.14 -4.53
N GLU A 272 3.82 22.69 -5.70
CA GLU A 272 5.23 22.54 -5.97
C GLU A 272 5.86 23.83 -6.50
N ASN A 273 5.14 24.64 -7.27
CA ASN A 273 5.71 25.60 -8.24
C ASN A 273 5.62 27.08 -7.87
N SER A 274 4.59 27.47 -7.11
CA SER A 274 4.30 28.85 -6.75
C SER A 274 5.07 29.29 -5.50
N LEU A 275 5.38 30.58 -5.42
CA LEU A 275 5.91 31.24 -4.23
C LEU A 275 4.95 32.29 -3.66
N THR A 276 3.73 32.38 -4.22
CA THR A 276 2.82 33.48 -3.92
C THR A 276 1.47 33.03 -3.41
N TYR A 277 1.09 31.76 -3.52
CA TYR A 277 -0.17 31.24 -2.99
C TYR A 277 -0.02 29.77 -2.56
N ASP A 278 -0.96 29.22 -1.80
CA ASP A 278 -0.92 27.86 -1.21
C ASP A 278 0.37 27.60 -0.42
N ILE A 279 0.67 28.54 0.50
CA ILE A 279 1.78 28.42 1.44
C ILE A 279 1.31 28.94 2.80
N ALA A 280 1.38 28.12 3.84
CA ALA A 280 1.22 28.57 5.21
C ALA A 280 2.57 29.06 5.74
N TYR A 281 2.62 30.20 6.41
CA TYR A 281 3.89 30.76 6.86
C TYR A 281 3.78 31.48 8.20
N GLY A 282 4.85 31.37 8.99
CA GLY A 282 5.06 32.10 10.23
C GLY A 282 6.34 32.93 10.16
N GLN A 283 6.86 33.31 11.32
CA GLN A 283 8.12 34.04 11.43
C GLN A 283 9.33 33.15 11.11
N ASP A 284 9.28 31.89 11.51
CA ASP A 284 10.46 31.02 11.53
C ASP A 284 10.52 30.04 10.36
N TYR A 285 9.36 29.58 9.88
CA TYR A 285 9.25 28.63 8.77
C TYR A 285 7.96 28.84 7.95
N SER A 286 7.83 28.07 6.88
CA SER A 286 6.61 27.94 6.08
C SER A 286 6.36 26.49 5.70
N ILE A 287 5.11 26.16 5.39
CA ILE A 287 4.64 24.83 5.01
C ILE A 287 4.04 24.92 3.61
N THR A 288 4.24 23.86 2.84
CA THR A 288 3.47 23.62 1.62
C THR A 288 3.06 22.17 1.56
N LEU A 289 1.86 21.92 1.05
CA LEU A 289 1.36 20.58 0.79
C LEU A 289 1.95 20.06 -0.53
N LYS A 290 2.46 18.84 -0.52
CA LYS A 290 2.90 18.12 -1.73
C LYS A 290 1.71 17.39 -2.38
N ASP A 291 1.93 16.90 -3.58
CA ASP A 291 0.97 16.06 -4.32
C ASP A 291 0.67 14.73 -3.60
N ASP A 292 1.67 14.16 -2.92
CA ASP A 292 1.52 12.96 -2.07
C ASP A 292 0.81 13.20 -0.71
N GLY A 293 0.25 14.41 -0.49
CA GLY A 293 -0.41 14.78 0.76
C GLY A 293 0.53 15.09 1.93
N LYS A 294 1.86 14.94 1.77
CA LYS A 294 2.82 15.23 2.84
C LYS A 294 3.16 16.72 2.91
N PHE A 295 3.51 17.19 4.10
CA PHE A 295 3.97 18.56 4.30
C PHE A 295 5.46 18.71 3.98
N LEU A 296 5.81 19.83 3.34
CA LEU A 296 7.19 20.29 3.18
C LEU A 296 7.42 21.56 3.99
N TYR A 297 8.19 21.44 5.07
CA TYR A 297 8.62 22.55 5.92
C TYR A 297 9.82 23.27 5.29
N ARG A 298 9.80 24.61 5.26
CA ARG A 298 10.75 25.47 4.54
C ARG A 298 11.19 26.64 5.41
N TRP A 299 12.48 26.99 5.41
CA TRP A 299 13.01 28.15 6.15
C TRP A 299 14.13 28.91 5.39
N GLY A 300 14.34 28.57 4.13
CA GLY A 300 15.32 29.18 3.25
C GLY A 300 14.82 30.42 2.53
N GLU A 301 15.62 30.91 1.59
CA GLU A 301 15.39 32.16 0.85
C GLU A 301 15.41 32.01 -0.68
N ALA A 302 15.57 30.77 -1.16
CA ALA A 302 15.52 30.40 -2.56
C ALA A 302 14.89 29.02 -2.77
N VAL A 303 14.39 28.77 -3.98
CA VAL A 303 13.95 27.47 -4.45
C VAL A 303 14.76 27.09 -5.68
N LYS A 304 15.13 25.81 -5.77
CA LYS A 304 15.81 25.24 -6.94
C LYS A 304 14.82 24.43 -7.76
N ARG A 305 14.91 24.56 -9.08
CA ARG A 305 14.16 23.78 -10.07
C ARG A 305 15.13 23.09 -11.03
N PRO A 306 15.38 21.79 -10.86
CA PRO A 306 16.21 21.05 -11.80
C PRO A 306 15.47 20.90 -13.14
N ASN A 307 16.22 20.94 -14.24
CA ASN A 307 15.74 20.47 -15.53
C ASN A 307 16.02 18.98 -15.62
N ASP A 308 15.08 18.23 -16.18
CA ASP A 308 15.16 16.78 -16.27
C ASP A 308 15.48 16.35 -17.70
N ILE A 309 16.22 15.25 -17.83
CA ILE A 309 16.28 14.49 -19.08
C ILE A 309 15.54 13.19 -18.78
N ARG A 310 14.42 13.00 -19.46
CA ARG A 310 13.55 11.83 -19.29
C ARG A 310 13.78 10.85 -20.43
N MET A 311 13.76 9.58 -20.09
CA MET A 311 13.83 8.47 -21.03
C MET A 311 12.69 7.51 -20.75
N GLU A 312 12.21 6.87 -21.79
CA GLU A 312 11.21 5.80 -21.76
C GLU A 312 11.84 4.54 -22.38
N VAL A 313 11.73 3.42 -21.68
CA VAL A 313 12.28 2.13 -22.09
C VAL A 313 11.16 1.12 -22.07
N ASN A 314 10.87 0.52 -23.23
CA ASN A 314 9.88 -0.54 -23.38
C ASN A 314 10.62 -1.89 -23.36
N LEU A 315 10.34 -2.72 -22.35
CA LEU A 315 10.91 -4.07 -22.23
C LEU A 315 9.88 -5.11 -22.67
N ASP A 316 10.31 -6.09 -23.47
CA ASP A 316 9.40 -7.16 -23.93
C ASP A 316 8.86 -7.97 -22.74
N LEU A 317 7.55 -8.18 -22.69
CA LEU A 317 6.86 -9.11 -21.79
C LEU A 317 6.84 -10.55 -22.33
N PRO A 318 6.54 -11.57 -21.49
CA PRO A 318 6.29 -12.92 -21.96
C PRO A 318 5.22 -12.98 -23.04
N SER A 319 5.46 -13.75 -24.10
CA SER A 319 4.57 -13.80 -25.26
C SER A 319 3.14 -14.27 -24.94
N GLU A 320 3.00 -15.12 -23.94
CA GLU A 320 1.72 -15.65 -23.46
C GLU A 320 0.92 -14.66 -22.60
N TRP A 321 1.55 -13.57 -22.16
CA TRP A 321 0.85 -12.50 -21.46
C TRP A 321 0.12 -11.63 -22.47
N THR A 322 0.81 -11.25 -23.55
CA THR A 322 0.34 -10.35 -24.62
C THR A 322 -0.37 -11.06 -25.78
N GLU A 323 -0.59 -12.37 -25.69
CA GLU A 323 -1.26 -13.13 -26.76
C GLU A 323 -2.75 -12.76 -26.85
N ASP A 324 -3.21 -12.28 -28.01
CA ASP A 324 -4.61 -12.06 -28.36
C ASP A 324 -4.96 -12.96 -29.56
N LEU A 325 -5.49 -14.16 -29.28
CA LEU A 325 -5.75 -15.16 -30.32
C LEU A 325 -7.04 -14.88 -31.10
N ASP A 326 -7.97 -14.14 -30.51
CA ASP A 326 -9.27 -13.85 -31.09
C ASP A 326 -9.32 -12.50 -31.84
N GLU A 327 -8.23 -11.72 -31.77
CA GLU A 327 -7.99 -10.41 -32.36
C GLU A 327 -9.01 -9.35 -31.88
N ASN A 328 -9.43 -9.42 -30.62
CA ASN A 328 -10.38 -8.46 -30.04
C ASN A 328 -9.74 -7.19 -29.46
N GLY A 329 -8.41 -7.14 -29.39
CA GLY A 329 -7.63 -6.01 -28.87
C GLY A 329 -7.40 -6.04 -27.37
N THR A 330 -7.73 -7.13 -26.69
CA THR A 330 -7.41 -7.41 -25.29
C THR A 330 -6.61 -8.71 -25.24
N PRO A 331 -5.48 -8.77 -24.52
CA PRO A 331 -4.77 -10.02 -24.32
C PRO A 331 -5.65 -11.09 -23.67
N ASP A 332 -5.60 -12.33 -24.18
CA ASP A 332 -6.41 -13.48 -23.72
C ASP A 332 -6.25 -13.70 -22.20
N SER A 333 -5.07 -13.37 -21.64
CA SER A 333 -4.73 -13.52 -20.22
C SER A 333 -5.51 -12.57 -19.29
N LEU A 334 -6.05 -11.47 -19.82
CA LEU A 334 -6.78 -10.43 -19.09
C LEU A 334 -8.31 -10.52 -19.31
N GLU A 335 -8.77 -11.49 -20.09
CA GLU A 335 -10.19 -11.65 -20.38
C GLU A 335 -10.99 -12.26 -19.22
N ASN A 336 -12.31 -12.10 -19.27
CA ASN A 336 -13.26 -12.77 -18.38
C ASN A 336 -13.04 -12.48 -16.87
N GLY A 337 -12.42 -11.34 -16.54
CA GLY A 337 -12.13 -10.95 -15.16
C GLY A 337 -10.87 -11.60 -14.56
N SER A 338 -10.03 -12.20 -15.41
CA SER A 338 -8.73 -12.74 -15.02
C SER A 338 -7.75 -11.61 -14.65
N ALA A 339 -7.01 -11.79 -13.55
CA ALA A 339 -5.85 -10.96 -13.20
C ALA A 339 -4.56 -11.38 -13.95
N GLY A 340 -4.67 -12.38 -14.82
CA GLY A 340 -3.56 -12.95 -15.58
C GLY A 340 -2.68 -13.88 -14.76
N TYR A 341 -1.37 -13.73 -14.88
CA TYR A 341 -0.38 -14.58 -14.22
C TYR A 341 0.04 -13.98 -12.87
N ILE A 342 0.35 -14.84 -11.90
CA ILE A 342 0.93 -14.44 -10.60
C ILE A 342 2.44 -14.34 -10.75
N ILE A 343 3.01 -13.22 -10.31
CA ILE A 343 4.45 -12.99 -10.30
C ILE A 343 4.99 -13.30 -8.91
N THR A 344 5.96 -14.21 -8.84
CA THR A 344 6.62 -14.63 -7.59
C THR A 344 8.03 -14.06 -7.44
N LYS A 345 8.57 -13.49 -8.52
CA LYS A 345 9.82 -12.71 -8.54
C LYS A 345 9.72 -11.67 -9.64
N ALA A 346 10.09 -10.42 -9.35
CA ALA A 346 10.30 -9.41 -10.39
C ALA A 346 11.45 -8.47 -10.04
N GLU A 347 12.50 -8.52 -10.85
CA GLU A 347 13.69 -7.70 -10.69
C GLU A 347 13.96 -6.89 -11.97
N LEU A 348 14.21 -5.59 -11.78
CA LEU A 348 14.67 -4.70 -12.85
C LEU A 348 16.16 -4.43 -12.67
N VAL A 349 16.96 -4.88 -13.62
CA VAL A 349 18.42 -4.79 -13.58
C VAL A 349 18.89 -3.68 -14.53
N VAL A 350 19.61 -2.69 -13.99
CA VAL A 350 20.08 -1.51 -14.75
C VAL A 350 21.59 -1.35 -14.57
N ASN A 351 22.31 -1.29 -15.68
CA ASN A 351 23.74 -0.99 -15.70
C ASN A 351 23.97 0.48 -16.06
N HIS A 352 24.68 1.21 -15.19
CA HIS A 352 24.92 2.63 -15.35
C HIS A 352 26.22 3.06 -14.65
N ASP A 353 26.66 4.31 -14.83
CA ASP A 353 27.70 4.91 -13.98
C ASP A 353 27.04 5.49 -12.70
N ILE A 354 27.72 5.37 -11.56
CA ILE A 354 27.28 5.97 -10.28
C ILE A 354 27.02 7.46 -10.48
N THR A 355 25.81 7.89 -10.13
CA THR A 355 25.39 9.29 -10.31
C THR A 355 25.81 10.14 -9.10
N ASN A 356 25.71 11.46 -9.22
CA ASN A 356 25.97 12.38 -8.10
C ASN A 356 24.68 12.98 -7.51
N ASN A 357 23.53 12.59 -8.05
CA ASN A 357 22.23 13.11 -7.71
C ASN A 357 21.36 11.98 -7.14
N PRO A 358 21.02 12.03 -5.85
CA PRO A 358 20.16 11.01 -5.24
C PRO A 358 18.70 11.06 -5.69
N ASN A 359 18.33 12.09 -6.47
CA ASN A 359 16.99 12.23 -7.03
C ASN A 359 16.89 11.73 -8.47
N ASP A 360 17.89 11.01 -8.99
CA ASP A 360 17.79 10.35 -10.30
C ASP A 360 16.89 9.10 -10.16
N GLN A 361 15.74 9.11 -10.83
CA GLN A 361 14.64 8.16 -10.58
C GLN A 361 14.55 7.07 -11.65
N ILE A 362 14.07 5.91 -11.24
CA ILE A 362 13.56 4.85 -12.11
C ILE A 362 12.09 4.65 -11.73
N ARG A 363 11.18 4.73 -12.69
CA ARG A 363 9.73 4.60 -12.51
C ARG A 363 9.17 3.53 -13.46
N PRO A 364 9.13 2.27 -13.02
CA PRO A 364 8.48 1.19 -13.76
C PRO A 364 6.95 1.38 -13.74
N GLU A 365 6.31 1.28 -14.91
CA GLU A 365 4.88 1.60 -15.14
C GLU A 365 4.47 2.99 -14.61
N ASP A 366 5.41 3.94 -14.59
CA ASP A 366 5.32 5.28 -13.97
C ASP A 366 4.97 5.28 -12.46
N TYR A 367 5.09 4.14 -11.77
CA TYR A 367 5.00 4.10 -10.32
C TYR A 367 6.24 4.70 -9.67
N GLU A 368 6.00 5.51 -8.63
CA GLU A 368 7.02 5.86 -7.65
C GLU A 368 6.79 5.00 -6.40
N ASN A 369 7.63 4.00 -6.19
CA ASN A 369 7.56 3.20 -4.98
C ASN A 369 8.40 3.82 -3.86
N GLU A 370 7.74 4.42 -2.87
CA GLU A 370 8.39 4.94 -1.67
C GLU A 370 8.62 3.87 -0.59
N ALA A 371 7.98 2.68 -0.67
CA ALA A 371 8.12 1.61 0.31
C ALA A 371 9.51 0.96 0.26
N ALA A 372 10.08 0.83 -0.94
CA ALA A 372 11.48 0.43 -1.12
C ALA A 372 12.40 1.53 -0.59
N ILE A 373 12.87 1.41 0.66
CA ILE A 373 13.64 2.45 1.35
C ILE A 373 15.09 2.05 1.62
N GLY A 374 15.44 0.78 1.41
CA GLY A 374 16.72 0.19 1.80
C GLY A 374 16.85 0.09 3.32
N ARG A 375 18.09 0.16 3.83
CA ARG A 375 18.36 0.01 5.27
C ARG A 375 18.05 1.27 6.06
N LEU A 376 17.09 1.14 6.99
CA LEU A 376 16.78 2.10 8.06
C LEU A 376 17.73 1.99 9.27
N PRO A 377 17.67 2.92 10.25
CA PRO A 377 18.43 2.81 11.48
C PRO A 377 18.09 1.55 12.29
N SER A 378 19.13 0.81 12.69
CA SER A 378 18.93 -0.32 13.60
C SER A 378 18.46 0.18 14.97
N HIS A 379 17.51 -0.52 15.58
CA HIS A 379 16.92 -0.12 16.86
C HIS A 379 16.42 -1.33 17.69
N TYR A 380 16.34 -1.12 19.00
CA TYR A 380 15.61 -1.99 19.92
C TYR A 380 14.44 -1.22 20.51
N ILE A 381 13.30 -1.88 20.67
CA ILE A 381 12.15 -1.38 21.39
C ILE A 381 12.33 -1.77 22.86
N VAL A 382 12.37 -0.79 23.76
CA VAL A 382 12.65 -1.00 25.18
C VAL A 382 11.71 -0.21 26.06
N THR A 383 11.41 -0.76 27.24
CA THR A 383 10.78 0.01 28.31
C THR A 383 11.80 0.99 28.88
N ASP A 384 11.43 2.27 28.98
CA ASP A 384 12.30 3.30 29.55
C ASP A 384 12.65 2.96 31.02
N PRO A 385 13.93 2.76 31.37
CA PRO A 385 14.36 2.51 32.75
C PRO A 385 13.98 3.63 33.73
N ASP A 386 13.80 4.86 33.24
CA ASP A 386 13.43 6.02 34.05
C ASP A 386 11.91 6.23 34.12
N ASN A 387 11.16 5.67 33.17
CA ASN A 387 9.69 5.70 33.14
C ASN A 387 9.09 4.39 32.60
N ALA A 388 8.70 3.48 33.50
CA ALA A 388 8.20 2.16 33.11
C ALA A 388 6.86 2.15 32.33
N SER A 389 6.19 3.29 32.16
CA SER A 389 5.01 3.40 31.28
C SER A 389 5.34 3.94 29.89
N ASN A 390 6.62 4.20 29.61
CA ASN A 390 7.09 4.75 28.35
C ASN A 390 7.90 3.70 27.58
N THR A 391 7.75 3.70 26.27
CA THR A 391 8.51 2.87 25.35
C THR A 391 9.42 3.74 24.51
N LEU A 392 10.63 3.25 24.26
CA LEU A 392 11.64 3.94 23.46
C LEU A 392 12.13 3.03 22.35
N TRP A 393 12.40 3.59 21.17
CA TRP A 393 13.26 2.94 20.18
C TRP A 393 14.66 3.49 20.34
N VAL A 394 15.63 2.60 20.56
CA VAL A 394 16.97 3.00 20.99
C VAL A 394 18.05 2.38 20.12
N SER A 395 19.09 3.16 19.81
CA SER A 395 20.13 2.71 18.90
C SER A 395 21.04 1.64 19.54
N PRO A 396 21.26 0.48 18.88
CA PRO A 396 22.13 -0.58 19.36
C PRO A 396 23.59 -0.41 18.96
N VAL A 397 23.91 0.64 18.21
CA VAL A 397 25.25 0.87 17.64
C VAL A 397 25.74 2.28 17.91
N ASP A 398 27.06 2.45 17.89
CA ASP A 398 27.67 3.77 17.84
C ASP A 398 27.60 4.29 16.39
N SER A 399 27.13 5.53 16.21
CA SER A 399 27.02 6.17 14.91
C SER A 399 27.34 7.68 14.99
N TYR A 400 27.02 8.41 13.94
CA TYR A 400 27.14 9.86 13.83
C TYR A 400 25.92 10.42 13.12
N ASN A 401 25.60 11.69 13.36
CA ASN A 401 24.66 12.41 12.51
C ASN A 401 25.36 13.02 11.29
N GLY A 402 24.58 13.59 10.35
CA GLY A 402 25.13 14.24 9.15
C GLY A 402 26.09 15.40 9.39
N GLU A 403 26.08 16.02 10.58
CA GLU A 403 27.03 17.08 10.97
C GLU A 403 28.35 16.53 11.54
N GLY A 404 28.41 15.22 11.80
CA GLY A 404 29.54 14.54 12.44
C GLY A 404 29.51 14.55 13.96
N THR A 405 28.36 14.86 14.56
CA THR A 405 28.11 14.69 16.00
C THR A 405 28.02 13.21 16.32
N PHE A 406 28.73 12.77 17.36
CA PHE A 406 28.75 11.38 17.79
C PHE A 406 27.41 11.00 18.44
N LEU A 407 26.82 9.91 17.96
CA LEU A 407 25.59 9.31 18.45
C LEU A 407 25.96 7.98 19.13
N PRO A 408 26.16 7.96 20.45
CA PRO A 408 26.54 6.73 21.15
C PRO A 408 25.38 5.74 21.19
N SER A 409 25.70 4.44 21.15
CA SER A 409 24.71 3.41 21.43
C SER A 409 24.06 3.65 22.80
N TYR A 410 22.76 3.36 22.86
CA TYR A 410 22.01 3.34 24.11
C TYR A 410 22.49 2.26 25.07
N PHE A 411 23.11 1.20 24.54
CA PHE A 411 23.66 0.10 25.31
C PHE A 411 25.16 0.21 25.50
N LYS A 412 25.67 -0.40 26.57
CA LYS A 412 27.11 -0.65 26.71
C LYS A 412 27.52 -1.69 25.66
N LEU A 413 28.50 -1.35 24.83
CA LEU A 413 29.02 -2.24 23.80
C LEU A 413 30.30 -2.94 24.25
N ASP A 414 30.49 -4.16 23.74
CA ASP A 414 31.74 -4.91 23.90
C ASP A 414 32.83 -4.40 22.94
N ALA A 415 34.03 -5.01 23.00
CA ALA A 415 35.14 -4.59 22.15
C ALA A 415 34.91 -4.84 20.64
N SER A 416 33.85 -5.55 20.27
CA SER A 416 33.45 -5.86 18.91
C SER A 416 32.27 -5.00 18.44
N GLY A 417 31.75 -4.10 19.29
CA GLY A 417 30.62 -3.24 18.98
C GLY A 417 29.24 -3.89 19.19
N ASN A 418 29.17 -5.06 19.83
CA ASN A 418 27.88 -5.71 20.13
C ASN A 418 27.42 -5.35 21.55
N ILE A 419 26.11 -5.40 21.81
CA ILE A 419 25.54 -5.18 23.15
C ILE A 419 26.17 -6.14 24.18
N ASP A 420 26.80 -5.58 25.22
CA ASP A 420 27.45 -6.36 26.28
C ASP A 420 26.45 -6.70 27.40
N LEU A 421 25.82 -7.87 27.26
CA LEU A 421 24.94 -8.48 28.27
C LEU A 421 25.66 -8.83 29.60
N THR A 422 26.96 -8.57 29.73
CA THR A 422 27.76 -8.81 30.94
C THR A 422 28.31 -7.55 31.58
N ALA A 423 28.12 -6.37 30.96
CA ALA A 423 28.68 -5.10 31.40
C ALA A 423 28.21 -4.70 32.81
N GLY A 424 26.95 -5.00 33.14
CA GLY A 424 26.30 -4.56 34.38
C GLY A 424 26.00 -3.05 34.39
N GLY A 425 25.17 -2.63 35.33
CA GLY A 425 24.69 -1.24 35.42
C GLY A 425 23.18 -1.20 35.57
N ILE A 426 22.55 -0.16 35.01
CA ILE A 426 21.10 -0.08 34.87
C ILE A 426 20.68 -1.06 33.77
N ALA A 427 19.88 -2.07 34.13
CA ALA A 427 19.36 -3.06 33.19
C ALA A 427 18.28 -2.42 32.31
N VAL A 428 18.30 -2.74 31.02
CA VAL A 428 17.31 -2.31 30.02
C VAL A 428 16.56 -3.56 29.57
N TYR A 429 15.23 -3.46 29.52
CA TYR A 429 14.34 -4.56 29.19
C TYR A 429 13.50 -4.22 27.96
N ASP A 430 13.15 -5.25 27.18
CA ASP A 430 12.08 -5.14 26.19
C ASP A 430 10.70 -5.04 26.87
N PRO A 431 9.61 -4.77 26.13
CA PRO A 431 8.25 -4.72 26.67
C PRO A 431 7.79 -6.02 27.37
N ASP A 432 8.33 -7.17 26.95
CA ASP A 432 8.10 -8.48 27.56
C ASP A 432 8.95 -8.74 28.82
N ASN A 433 9.69 -7.74 29.26
CA ASN A 433 10.52 -7.76 30.46
C ASN A 433 11.68 -8.79 30.39
N ASN A 434 12.16 -9.09 29.19
CA ASN A 434 13.43 -9.78 28.95
C ASN A 434 14.59 -8.78 28.95
N LEU A 435 15.73 -9.20 29.51
CA LEU A 435 16.92 -8.35 29.56
C LEU A 435 17.56 -8.29 28.17
N VAL A 436 17.59 -7.11 27.56
CA VAL A 436 18.22 -6.87 26.25
C VAL A 436 19.59 -6.19 26.35
N GLY A 437 19.90 -5.52 27.47
CA GLY A 437 21.19 -4.88 27.64
C GLY A 437 21.35 -4.08 28.94
N TYR A 438 22.43 -3.30 29.01
CA TYR A 438 22.67 -2.35 30.09
C TYR A 438 22.86 -0.95 29.53
N ARG A 439 22.23 0.04 30.16
CA ARG A 439 22.26 1.46 29.75
C ARG A 439 23.70 1.97 29.69
N ASN A 440 24.02 2.66 28.59
CA ASN A 440 25.32 3.29 28.39
C ASN A 440 25.51 4.51 29.30
N GLU A 441 26.76 4.76 29.70
CA GLU A 441 27.12 5.82 30.64
C GLU A 441 28.44 6.49 30.22
N ASP A 442 28.53 7.81 30.39
CA ASP A 442 29.80 8.52 30.19
C ASP A 442 30.83 8.22 31.30
N ASP A 443 32.06 8.75 31.17
CA ASP A 443 33.12 8.62 32.19
C ASP A 443 32.71 9.14 33.58
N GLY A 444 31.67 9.99 33.66
CA GLY A 444 31.09 10.55 34.87
C GLY A 444 29.97 9.70 35.48
N GLY A 445 29.53 8.64 34.79
CA GLY A 445 28.40 7.80 35.18
C GLY A 445 27.03 8.40 34.86
N GLN A 446 26.97 9.38 33.96
CA GLN A 446 25.71 9.92 33.47
C GLN A 446 25.20 9.09 32.30
N PRO A 447 23.89 8.75 32.26
CA PRO A 447 23.32 8.05 31.12
C PRO A 447 23.59 8.80 29.81
N ILE A 448 24.05 8.05 28.82
CA ILE A 448 24.16 8.49 27.42
C ILE A 448 23.45 7.47 26.55
N GLY A 449 23.28 7.80 25.28
CA GLY A 449 22.62 6.92 24.33
C GLY A 449 21.67 7.65 23.42
N THR A 450 21.62 7.21 22.16
CA THR A 450 20.69 7.73 21.17
C THR A 450 19.32 7.04 21.33
N VAL A 451 18.31 7.86 21.57
CA VAL A 451 16.89 7.51 21.43
C VAL A 451 16.48 7.97 20.04
N LEU A 452 15.83 7.07 19.28
CA LEU A 452 15.38 7.30 17.92
C LEU A 452 13.88 7.63 17.87
N ARG A 453 13.10 7.05 18.79
CA ARG A 453 11.67 7.31 19.01
C ARG A 453 11.35 7.25 20.50
N ASP A 454 10.44 8.10 20.96
CA ASP A 454 9.96 8.19 22.34
C ASP A 454 8.45 8.43 22.36
N ASP A 455 7.66 7.43 22.77
CA ASP A 455 6.19 7.49 22.77
C ASP A 455 5.65 8.66 23.62
N ASN A 456 6.37 9.06 24.66
CA ASN A 456 5.96 10.20 25.48
C ASN A 456 6.09 11.53 24.74
N LEU A 457 6.93 11.63 23.69
CA LEU A 457 6.98 12.82 22.85
C LEU A 457 5.72 12.97 22.01
N ALA A 458 5.12 11.88 21.54
CA ALA A 458 3.86 11.93 20.79
C ALA A 458 2.74 12.56 21.62
N SER A 459 2.56 12.10 22.87
CA SER A 459 1.56 12.69 23.79
C SER A 459 1.84 14.17 24.10
N LEU A 460 3.11 14.57 24.16
CA LEU A 460 3.49 15.96 24.43
C LEU A 460 3.31 16.87 23.20
N ALA A 461 3.44 16.32 21.99
CA ALA A 461 3.18 17.02 20.74
C ALA A 461 1.66 17.21 20.54
N ASP A 462 0.85 16.19 20.82
CA ASP A 462 -0.62 16.28 20.79
C ASP A 462 -1.16 17.37 21.74
N ASP A 463 -0.58 17.48 22.94
CA ASP A 463 -0.89 18.54 23.92
C ASP A 463 -0.61 19.97 23.39
N ALA A 464 0.14 20.13 22.29
CA ALA A 464 0.41 21.42 21.67
C ALA A 464 -0.74 21.94 20.80
N GLU A 465 -1.71 21.08 20.44
CA GLU A 465 -2.88 21.43 19.63
C GLU A 465 -2.51 22.17 18.32
N LEU A 466 -1.51 21.66 17.58
CA LEU A 466 -1.12 22.23 16.28
C LEU A 466 -2.27 22.07 15.26
N ASP A 467 -2.37 23.02 14.32
CA ASP A 467 -3.37 22.98 13.24
C ASP A 467 -2.94 22.09 12.06
N PHE A 468 -1.98 21.18 12.28
CA PHE A 468 -1.48 20.23 11.29
C PHE A 468 -0.89 19.02 12.02
N SER A 469 -0.93 17.86 11.37
CA SER A 469 -0.33 16.61 11.86
C SER A 469 0.83 16.18 10.97
N THR A 470 1.76 15.40 11.53
CA THR A 470 2.82 14.74 10.78
C THR A 470 3.28 13.50 11.54
N GLU A 471 3.57 12.45 10.78
CA GLU A 471 3.94 11.13 11.32
C GLU A 471 5.08 11.21 12.34
N ASP A 472 6.05 12.09 12.15
CA ASP A 472 7.19 12.21 13.06
C ASP A 472 6.80 12.73 14.45
N LEU A 473 5.79 13.60 14.53
CA LEU A 473 5.20 14.05 15.79
C LEU A 473 4.25 13.00 16.36
N ASP A 474 3.38 12.43 15.53
CA ASP A 474 2.34 11.48 15.93
C ASP A 474 2.93 10.18 16.49
N GLU A 475 4.08 9.75 15.96
CA GLU A 475 4.81 8.59 16.45
C GLU A 475 5.88 8.91 17.49
N GLY A 476 6.22 10.19 17.69
CA GLY A 476 7.26 10.62 18.62
C GLY A 476 8.69 10.29 18.13
N PHE A 477 8.93 10.34 16.82
CA PHE A 477 10.27 10.21 16.27
C PHE A 477 11.16 11.39 16.67
N THR A 478 12.46 11.13 16.77
CA THR A 478 13.46 12.14 17.11
C THR A 478 14.24 12.57 15.85
N ALA A 479 14.91 13.72 15.91
CA ALA A 479 15.78 14.16 14.80
C ALA A 479 16.90 13.14 14.51
N GLU A 480 17.35 12.37 15.51
CA GLU A 480 18.36 11.33 15.35
C GLU A 480 17.90 10.18 14.46
N TRP A 481 16.60 9.86 14.42
CA TRP A 481 16.06 8.87 13.48
C TRP A 481 16.40 9.26 12.05
N TYR A 482 16.11 10.49 11.66
CA TYR A 482 16.32 11.00 10.30
C TYR A 482 17.77 11.36 9.97
N THR A 483 18.56 11.75 10.98
CA THR A 483 19.89 12.34 10.75
C THR A 483 21.07 11.39 10.98
N THR A 484 20.83 10.20 11.53
CA THR A 484 21.88 9.18 11.73
C THR A 484 22.42 8.62 10.41
N VAL A 485 23.72 8.33 10.36
CA VAL A 485 24.37 7.69 9.20
C VAL A 485 24.29 6.16 9.21
N ASP A 486 23.60 5.58 10.21
CA ASP A 486 23.30 4.14 10.28
C ASP A 486 22.20 3.76 9.28
N ARG A 487 22.45 4.00 7.99
CA ARG A 487 21.47 3.85 6.91
C ARG A 487 22.18 3.31 5.68
N GLU A 488 21.45 2.68 4.78
CA GLU A 488 21.96 2.37 3.44
C GLU A 488 20.80 2.23 2.42
N PRO A 489 20.44 3.31 1.71
CA PRO A 489 19.21 3.33 0.92
C PRO A 489 19.25 2.57 -0.42
N PHE A 490 20.44 2.12 -0.83
CA PHE A 490 20.69 1.53 -2.16
C PHE A 490 21.20 0.09 -2.09
N GLU A 491 20.93 -0.59 -0.98
CA GLU A 491 21.20 -2.00 -0.76
C GLU A 491 19.97 -2.69 -0.18
N TRP A 492 19.89 -4.00 -0.40
CA TRP A 492 18.86 -4.86 0.16
C TRP A 492 19.07 -4.97 1.67
N SER A 493 18.02 -4.70 2.46
CA SER A 493 18.07 -4.64 3.91
C SER A 493 17.41 -5.87 4.52
N TYR A 494 18.17 -6.62 5.31
CA TYR A 494 17.70 -7.82 6.00
C TYR A 494 17.72 -7.61 7.51
N ASP A 495 16.71 -8.13 8.21
CA ASP A 495 16.73 -8.17 9.66
C ASP A 495 17.56 -9.34 10.16
N LYS A 496 18.42 -9.07 11.13
CA LYS A 496 19.24 -10.07 11.81
C LYS A 496 18.47 -10.84 12.87
N LEU A 497 17.36 -10.30 13.34
CA LEU A 497 16.55 -10.86 14.41
C LEU A 497 15.05 -10.90 14.05
N PRO A 498 14.67 -11.48 12.89
CA PRO A 498 13.29 -11.43 12.38
C PRO A 498 12.27 -12.06 13.34
N ASP A 499 12.68 -13.08 14.11
CA ASP A 499 11.83 -13.72 15.14
C ASP A 499 11.61 -12.84 16.39
N ASN A 500 12.18 -11.63 16.46
CA ASN A 500 12.10 -10.75 17.63
C ASN A 500 11.35 -9.45 17.31
N PRO A 501 10.09 -9.31 17.74
CA PRO A 501 9.26 -8.14 17.44
C PRO A 501 9.75 -6.83 18.10
N TYR A 502 10.75 -6.91 18.98
CA TYR A 502 11.31 -5.76 19.70
C TYR A 502 12.76 -5.43 19.29
N ALA A 503 13.31 -6.07 18.26
CA ALA A 503 14.69 -5.83 17.84
C ALA A 503 14.84 -5.84 16.32
N ASN A 504 14.85 -4.65 15.75
CA ASN A 504 15.06 -4.42 14.32
C ASN A 504 16.54 -4.09 14.08
N VAL A 505 17.35 -5.10 13.75
CA VAL A 505 18.80 -4.95 13.59
C VAL A 505 19.21 -5.29 12.18
N PHE A 506 19.43 -4.27 11.37
CA PHE A 506 19.53 -4.45 9.93
C PHE A 506 20.96 -4.63 9.44
N GLU A 507 21.12 -5.53 8.47
CA GLU A 507 22.34 -5.73 7.68
C GLU A 507 22.01 -5.58 6.19
N SER A 508 22.87 -4.90 5.43
CA SER A 508 22.60 -4.59 4.02
C SER A 508 23.56 -5.30 3.07
N PHE A 509 23.03 -5.72 1.91
CA PHE A 509 23.79 -6.43 0.88
C PHE A 509 23.56 -5.83 -0.51
N ARG A 510 24.58 -5.91 -1.37
CA ARG A 510 24.50 -5.42 -2.76
C ARG A 510 23.56 -6.27 -3.62
N THR A 511 23.46 -7.56 -3.35
CA THR A 511 22.57 -8.48 -4.07
C THR A 511 21.97 -9.52 -3.11
N PRO A 512 20.80 -10.09 -3.45
CA PRO A 512 20.22 -11.20 -2.70
C PRO A 512 21.17 -12.42 -2.59
N GLU A 513 21.98 -12.71 -3.61
CA GLU A 513 22.91 -13.84 -3.55
C GLU A 513 24.01 -13.64 -2.50
N ASP A 514 24.46 -12.41 -2.30
CA ASP A 514 25.43 -12.07 -1.25
C ASP A 514 24.80 -12.24 0.14
N ALA A 515 23.53 -11.88 0.30
CA ALA A 515 22.76 -12.10 1.53
C ALA A 515 22.59 -13.60 1.84
N ILE A 516 22.18 -14.39 0.84
CA ILE A 516 22.09 -15.85 0.93
C ILE A 516 23.44 -16.47 1.29
N ALA A 517 24.53 -15.98 0.69
CA ALA A 517 25.88 -16.44 1.02
C ALA A 517 26.31 -16.07 2.45
N ALA A 518 25.79 -14.97 3.00
CA ALA A 518 25.97 -14.56 4.39
C ALA A 518 25.05 -15.32 5.37
N GLY A 519 24.02 -15.99 4.87
CA GLY A 519 23.11 -16.85 5.63
C GLY A 519 21.73 -16.27 5.90
N TYR A 520 21.33 -15.24 5.14
CA TYR A 520 20.01 -14.64 5.19
C TYR A 520 19.06 -15.31 4.17
N ALA A 521 17.81 -15.49 4.54
CA ALA A 521 16.73 -15.99 3.69
C ALA A 521 15.86 -14.84 3.17
N GLU A 522 14.97 -15.13 2.22
CA GLU A 522 14.01 -14.15 1.70
C GLU A 522 13.06 -13.67 2.80
N ASP A 523 12.63 -14.55 3.70
CA ASP A 523 11.78 -14.21 4.85
C ASP A 523 12.47 -13.24 5.83
N ASP A 524 13.81 -13.08 5.75
CA ASP A 524 14.55 -12.09 6.55
C ASP A 524 14.60 -10.71 5.86
N LEU A 525 14.14 -10.60 4.59
CA LEU A 525 14.17 -9.36 3.82
C LEU A 525 13.11 -8.38 4.36
N VAL A 526 13.56 -7.17 4.68
CA VAL A 526 12.69 -6.11 5.19
C VAL A 526 12.35 -5.11 4.09
N SER A 527 13.33 -4.76 3.26
CA SER A 527 13.14 -3.84 2.15
C SER A 527 14.26 -3.99 1.13
N GLY A 528 13.91 -3.93 -0.14
CA GLY A 528 14.83 -3.83 -1.25
C GLY A 528 15.46 -2.43 -1.39
N PRO A 529 16.36 -2.25 -2.37
CA PRO A 529 16.96 -0.95 -2.64
C PRO A 529 15.95 0.02 -3.24
N ARG A 530 16.09 1.32 -2.91
CA ARG A 530 15.26 2.40 -3.48
C ARG A 530 15.23 2.35 -5.01
N TRP A 531 14.08 2.68 -5.58
CA TRP A 531 13.85 2.76 -7.03
C TRP A 531 14.49 4.03 -7.63
N ARG A 532 15.83 4.03 -7.68
CA ARG A 532 16.69 5.15 -8.08
C ARG A 532 17.94 4.63 -8.78
N LEU A 533 18.56 5.46 -9.62
CA LEU A 533 19.94 5.20 -10.04
C LEU A 533 20.87 5.39 -8.84
N THR A 534 21.72 4.40 -8.55
CA THR A 534 22.61 4.46 -7.37
C THR A 534 23.51 5.72 -7.40
N PRO A 535 23.35 6.64 -6.42
CA PRO A 535 24.15 7.85 -6.29
C PRO A 535 25.29 7.68 -5.28
N ASN A 536 26.18 8.67 -5.20
CA ASN A 536 27.21 8.70 -4.15
C ASN A 536 26.76 9.23 -2.78
N LYS A 537 25.48 9.58 -2.60
CA LYS A 537 24.95 10.29 -1.42
C LYS A 537 23.74 9.59 -0.83
N PHE A 538 23.51 9.75 0.47
CA PHE A 538 22.35 9.16 1.16
C PHE A 538 21.00 9.56 0.54
N GLY A 539 20.78 10.85 0.26
CA GLY A 539 19.55 11.31 -0.39
C GLY A 539 18.64 12.14 0.50
N GLN A 540 17.34 11.83 0.52
CA GLN A 540 16.24 12.68 0.99
C GLN A 540 16.45 13.29 2.38
N ASP A 541 16.76 12.46 3.37
CA ASP A 541 16.94 12.86 4.78
C ASP A 541 18.32 13.46 5.07
N LEU A 542 19.35 12.97 4.37
CA LEU A 542 20.74 13.44 4.50
C LEU A 542 21.25 14.02 3.17
N PRO A 543 20.64 15.13 2.71
CA PRO A 543 20.88 15.67 1.39
C PRO A 543 22.32 16.18 1.26
N GLY A 544 23.05 15.58 0.32
CA GLY A 544 24.41 16.00 0.01
C GLY A 544 25.52 15.33 0.84
N LEU A 545 25.20 14.49 1.81
CA LEU A 545 26.19 13.69 2.53
C LEU A 545 26.54 12.43 1.72
N GLU A 546 27.83 12.22 1.47
CA GLU A 546 28.34 11.03 0.75
C GLU A 546 28.18 9.76 1.59
N ILE A 547 28.02 8.60 0.95
CA ILE A 547 27.90 7.33 1.66
C ILE A 547 29.29 6.79 1.99
N PRO A 548 29.62 6.49 3.27
CA PRO A 548 30.94 6.03 3.65
C PRO A 548 31.18 4.55 3.32
N LEU A 549 32.41 4.22 2.93
CA LEU A 549 32.82 2.82 2.72
C LEU A 549 32.83 2.02 4.03
N GLU A 550 33.36 2.61 5.11
CA GLU A 550 33.25 2.08 6.46
C GLU A 550 31.96 2.62 7.12
N PRO A 551 30.94 1.77 7.37
CA PRO A 551 29.68 2.20 7.96
C PRO A 551 29.90 2.89 9.32
N ASN A 552 29.03 3.85 9.66
CA ASN A 552 29.06 4.56 10.94
C ASN A 552 30.40 5.27 11.24
N SER A 553 31.16 5.65 10.21
CA SER A 553 32.35 6.50 10.35
C SER A 553 31.98 7.99 10.47
N GLN A 554 32.88 8.80 11.04
CA GLN A 554 32.61 10.22 11.27
C GLN A 554 32.76 11.06 9.98
N PRO A 555 31.73 11.83 9.56
CA PRO A 555 31.87 12.80 8.47
C PRO A 555 32.67 14.06 8.88
N PRO A 556 33.26 14.80 7.93
CA PRO A 556 33.26 14.57 6.48
C PRO A 556 34.23 13.47 6.05
N PHE A 557 33.79 12.65 5.09
CA PHE A 557 34.56 11.52 4.61
C PHE A 557 35.76 11.95 3.76
N GLN A 558 36.84 11.17 3.84
CA GLN A 558 37.97 11.31 2.93
C GLN A 558 37.69 10.45 1.70
N ASN A 559 38.26 10.80 0.54
CA ASN A 559 38.05 10.04 -0.71
C ASN A 559 38.29 8.52 -0.55
N ASN A 560 39.23 8.10 0.29
CA ASN A 560 39.49 6.66 0.51
C ASN A 560 38.43 5.94 1.37
N ASN A 561 37.39 6.65 1.80
CA ASN A 561 36.27 6.17 2.61
C ASN A 561 34.92 6.57 1.97
N ILE A 562 34.88 6.74 0.66
CA ILE A 562 33.63 6.90 -0.10
C ILE A 562 33.27 5.53 -0.67
N LYS A 563 32.03 5.08 -0.47
CA LYS A 563 31.55 3.76 -0.94
C LYS A 563 31.33 3.75 -2.44
N TYR A 564 30.70 4.80 -2.95
CA TYR A 564 30.27 4.95 -4.34
C TYR A 564 30.98 6.14 -4.99
N GLU A 565 31.99 5.87 -5.81
CA GLU A 565 32.74 6.92 -6.50
C GLU A 565 32.00 7.33 -7.78
N THR A 566 31.62 8.60 -7.90
CA THR A 566 30.87 9.12 -9.07
C THR A 566 31.59 8.80 -10.38
N GLY A 567 30.86 8.23 -11.34
CA GLY A 567 31.39 7.85 -12.66
C GLY A 567 32.02 6.46 -12.73
N GLU A 568 32.01 5.67 -11.65
CA GLU A 568 32.34 4.24 -11.74
C GLU A 568 31.12 3.42 -12.20
N PRO A 569 31.30 2.38 -13.04
CA PRO A 569 30.21 1.51 -13.45
C PRO A 569 29.62 0.72 -12.28
N ILE A 570 28.30 0.59 -12.25
CA ILE A 570 27.54 -0.13 -11.23
C ILE A 570 26.31 -0.81 -11.85
N THR A 571 25.88 -1.88 -11.19
CA THR A 571 24.59 -2.54 -11.45
C THR A 571 23.66 -2.21 -10.30
N THR A 572 22.49 -1.67 -10.63
CA THR A 572 21.37 -1.46 -9.71
C THR A 572 20.32 -2.50 -10.04
N THR A 573 19.94 -3.32 -9.06
CA THR A 573 18.84 -4.29 -9.19
C THR A 573 17.73 -3.82 -8.26
N ILE A 574 16.56 -3.56 -8.82
CA ILE A 574 15.37 -3.13 -8.10
C ILE A 574 14.44 -4.33 -7.92
N ASN A 575 13.88 -4.50 -6.72
CA ASN A 575 12.76 -5.41 -6.48
C ASN A 575 11.45 -4.70 -6.82
N LEU A 576 10.73 -5.19 -7.82
CA LEU A 576 9.46 -4.62 -8.26
C LEU A 576 8.27 -5.07 -7.39
N LEU A 577 8.46 -6.10 -6.55
CA LEU A 577 7.44 -6.62 -5.64
C LEU A 577 7.56 -6.05 -4.21
N ASP A 578 8.63 -5.32 -3.91
CA ASP A 578 8.83 -4.64 -2.63
C ASP A 578 7.82 -3.50 -2.52
N TRP A 579 6.76 -3.64 -1.74
CA TRP A 579 5.66 -2.68 -1.64
C TRP A 579 5.10 -2.66 -0.23
N ASP A 580 4.46 -1.56 0.14
CA ASP A 580 3.69 -1.52 1.40
C ASP A 580 2.35 -2.23 1.18
N GLY A 581 2.25 -3.46 1.67
CA GLY A 581 1.16 -4.37 1.32
C GLY A 581 1.38 -5.07 -0.03
N LYS A 582 0.28 -5.38 -0.74
CA LYS A 582 0.34 -6.15 -1.98
C LYS A 582 0.79 -5.27 -3.15
N SER A 583 1.93 -5.61 -3.76
CA SER A 583 2.41 -4.92 -4.95
C SER A 583 1.37 -4.98 -6.09
N PRO A 584 1.07 -3.85 -6.77
CA PRO A 584 0.25 -3.86 -7.99
C PRO A 584 0.92 -4.72 -9.08
N LEU A 585 2.25 -4.84 -9.04
CA LEU A 585 3.05 -5.65 -9.96
C LEU A 585 3.12 -7.14 -9.56
N ALA A 586 2.35 -7.61 -8.57
CA ALA A 586 2.27 -9.02 -8.21
C ALA A 586 1.41 -9.88 -9.16
N SER A 587 0.68 -9.26 -10.10
CA SER A 587 -0.09 -9.93 -11.14
C SER A 587 0.15 -9.31 -12.51
N SER A 588 0.10 -10.08 -13.61
CA SER A 588 0.41 -9.54 -14.94
C SER A 588 -0.56 -8.44 -15.37
N ALA A 589 -1.77 -8.41 -14.82
CA ALA A 589 -2.70 -7.29 -15.02
C ALA A 589 -2.09 -5.95 -14.60
N GLY A 590 -1.35 -5.87 -13.50
CA GLY A 590 -0.72 -4.62 -13.05
C GLY A 590 0.43 -4.13 -13.92
N TRP A 591 0.90 -4.95 -14.87
CA TRP A 591 1.92 -4.61 -15.85
C TRP A 591 1.32 -4.21 -17.19
N MET A 592 0.10 -4.68 -17.47
CA MET A 592 -0.52 -4.61 -18.78
C MET A 592 -1.75 -3.70 -18.82
N THR A 593 -2.19 -3.25 -17.65
CA THR A 593 -3.36 -2.39 -17.49
C THR A 593 -3.00 -1.19 -16.64
N VAL A 594 -3.60 -0.05 -16.98
CA VAL A 594 -3.46 1.18 -16.20
C VAL A 594 -4.46 1.12 -15.05
N ASP A 595 -3.98 1.33 -13.83
CA ASP A 595 -4.83 1.41 -12.64
C ASP A 595 -5.83 2.56 -12.78
N THR A 596 -7.12 2.23 -12.69
CA THR A 596 -8.20 3.21 -12.81
C THR A 596 -8.21 4.23 -11.68
N THR A 597 -7.65 3.89 -10.51
CA THR A 597 -7.56 4.82 -9.37
C THR A 597 -6.59 5.98 -9.64
N LEU A 598 -5.55 5.75 -10.45
CA LEU A 598 -4.61 6.79 -10.86
C LEU A 598 -5.17 7.73 -11.94
N LEU A 599 -6.22 7.29 -12.65
CA LEU A 599 -6.86 8.06 -13.71
C LEU A 599 -7.95 9.00 -13.20
N ASP A 600 -8.52 8.69 -12.04
CA ASP A 600 -9.71 9.32 -11.47
C ASP A 600 -9.54 9.34 -9.94
N GLU A 601 -8.53 10.08 -9.48
CA GLU A 601 -8.12 10.19 -8.08
C GLU A 601 -9.22 10.83 -7.23
N ASP A 602 -9.95 11.80 -7.81
CA ASP A 602 -11.12 12.41 -7.16
C ASP A 602 -12.41 11.56 -7.27
N GLY A 603 -12.35 10.47 -8.03
CA GLY A 603 -13.42 9.52 -8.24
C GLY A 603 -14.60 10.05 -9.06
N ASN A 604 -14.57 11.25 -9.62
CA ASN A 604 -15.75 11.86 -10.23
C ASN A 604 -16.29 11.13 -11.49
N GLY A 605 -15.65 10.03 -11.92
CA GLY A 605 -16.02 9.21 -13.06
C GLY A 605 -15.48 9.77 -14.39
N VAL A 606 -14.54 10.70 -14.31
CA VAL A 606 -13.91 11.42 -15.42
C VAL A 606 -12.41 11.36 -15.22
N ILE A 607 -11.68 11.16 -16.32
CA ILE A 607 -10.22 11.12 -16.27
C ILE A 607 -9.66 12.49 -15.86
N ASP A 608 -8.80 12.49 -14.85
CA ASP A 608 -8.14 13.67 -14.29
C ASP A 608 -7.20 14.38 -15.27
N ASP A 609 -7.07 15.69 -15.05
CA ASP A 609 -6.23 16.58 -15.85
C ASP A 609 -4.76 16.15 -15.79
N GLY A 610 -4.18 15.90 -16.97
CA GLY A 610 -2.77 15.47 -17.12
C GLY A 610 -2.64 14.21 -17.97
N TRP A 611 -3.66 13.35 -17.96
CA TRP A 611 -3.72 12.16 -18.80
C TRP A 611 -4.18 12.52 -20.22
N SER A 612 -3.36 12.21 -21.23
CA SER A 612 -3.57 12.75 -22.58
C SER A 612 -4.08 11.76 -23.65
N ASN A 613 -3.84 10.45 -23.48
CA ASN A 613 -4.10 9.43 -24.52
C ASN A 613 -4.74 8.11 -24.01
N VAL A 614 -5.56 8.16 -22.96
CA VAL A 614 -6.19 6.96 -22.38
C VAL A 614 -7.03 6.19 -23.42
N ASN A 615 -6.64 4.96 -23.78
CA ASN A 615 -7.24 4.13 -24.84
C ASN A 615 -7.53 4.90 -26.15
N GLY A 616 -6.68 5.86 -26.51
CA GLY A 616 -6.83 6.68 -27.72
C GLY A 616 -7.93 7.75 -27.67
N THR A 617 -8.50 8.02 -26.49
CA THR A 617 -9.27 9.24 -26.23
C THR A 617 -8.29 10.42 -26.04
N LEU A 618 -8.67 11.61 -26.51
CA LEU A 618 -7.78 12.77 -26.56
C LEU A 618 -8.24 13.85 -25.57
N ASN A 619 -7.42 14.08 -24.54
CA ASN A 619 -7.55 15.07 -23.44
C ASN A 619 -8.55 14.72 -22.31
N ALA A 620 -8.01 14.69 -21.08
CA ALA A 620 -8.64 14.62 -19.76
C ALA A 620 -9.92 15.45 -19.59
N GLY A 621 -10.98 14.83 -19.06
CA GLY A 621 -12.34 15.35 -19.08
C GLY A 621 -13.38 14.43 -19.75
N ASP A 622 -12.95 13.27 -20.26
CA ASP A 622 -13.83 12.23 -20.80
C ASP A 622 -14.19 11.20 -19.72
N LYS A 623 -15.42 10.64 -19.80
CA LYS A 623 -15.92 9.62 -18.88
C LYS A 623 -15.00 8.39 -18.88
N MET A 624 -14.76 7.81 -17.70
CA MET A 624 -14.01 6.56 -17.54
C MET A 624 -14.47 5.47 -18.53
N PRO A 625 -13.53 4.74 -19.18
CA PRO A 625 -13.85 3.61 -20.05
C PRO A 625 -14.66 2.53 -19.33
N GLU A 626 -15.57 1.84 -20.04
CA GLU A 626 -16.38 0.75 -19.46
C GLU A 626 -15.65 -0.62 -19.45
N GLY A 627 -14.36 -0.65 -19.80
CA GLY A 627 -13.53 -1.86 -19.87
C GLY A 627 -12.07 -1.54 -19.52
N LEU A 628 -11.17 -2.52 -19.69
CA LEU A 628 -9.75 -2.38 -19.34
C LEU A 628 -9.10 -1.17 -20.03
N VAL A 629 -8.20 -0.51 -19.30
CA VAL A 629 -7.35 0.55 -19.82
C VAL A 629 -6.00 -0.06 -20.17
N LEU A 630 -5.71 -0.16 -21.47
CA LEU A 630 -4.53 -0.88 -22.00
C LEU A 630 -3.46 0.06 -22.56
N SER A 631 -3.78 1.36 -22.66
CA SER A 631 -2.79 2.37 -23.04
C SER A 631 -3.15 3.73 -22.47
N ALA A 632 -2.13 4.50 -22.12
CA ALA A 632 -2.28 5.87 -21.68
C ALA A 632 -0.99 6.66 -21.86
N VAL A 633 -1.08 7.98 -21.71
CA VAL A 633 0.10 8.83 -21.48
C VAL A 633 -0.09 9.48 -20.13
N THR A 634 0.85 9.19 -19.22
CA THR A 634 0.80 9.65 -17.84
C THR A 634 1.00 11.15 -17.74
N PRO A 635 0.62 11.80 -16.62
CA PRO A 635 0.92 13.20 -16.38
C PRO A 635 2.42 13.53 -16.42
N ASN A 636 3.28 12.52 -16.23
CA ASN A 636 4.74 12.66 -16.33
C ASN A 636 5.26 12.51 -17.78
N GLY A 637 4.38 12.26 -18.74
CA GLY A 637 4.70 12.09 -20.16
C GLY A 637 5.25 10.71 -20.51
N VAL A 638 4.98 9.68 -19.71
CA VAL A 638 5.34 8.29 -20.02
C VAL A 638 4.24 7.68 -20.88
N ASN A 639 4.57 7.02 -21.98
CA ASN A 639 3.60 6.21 -22.72
C ASN A 639 3.51 4.81 -22.08
N LEU A 640 2.32 4.43 -21.64
CA LEU A 640 2.02 3.09 -21.11
C LEU A 640 1.26 2.31 -22.19
N ASP A 641 1.69 1.07 -22.45
CA ASP A 641 1.10 0.18 -23.44
C ASP A 641 1.16 -1.29 -22.98
N SER A 642 0.03 -2.00 -23.08
CA SER A 642 -0.10 -3.39 -22.67
C SER A 642 0.85 -4.39 -23.36
N ASP A 643 1.47 -4.02 -24.49
CA ASP A 643 2.43 -4.87 -25.22
C ASP A 643 3.81 -4.94 -24.56
N PHE A 644 4.15 -3.99 -23.67
CA PHE A 644 5.48 -3.85 -23.07
C PHE A 644 5.40 -3.65 -21.57
N PHE A 645 6.55 -3.81 -20.91
CA PHE A 645 6.77 -3.23 -19.60
C PHE A 645 7.48 -1.90 -19.78
N ASP A 646 6.79 -0.82 -19.47
CA ASP A 646 7.23 0.54 -19.72
C ASP A 646 7.96 1.09 -18.49
N THR A 647 9.20 1.53 -18.67
CA THR A 647 10.01 2.07 -17.58
C THR A 647 10.51 3.46 -17.93
N ALA A 648 10.18 4.43 -17.08
CA ALA A 648 10.69 5.77 -17.18
C ALA A 648 11.98 5.93 -16.36
N VAL A 649 12.97 6.63 -16.91
CA VAL A 649 14.20 6.98 -16.20
C VAL A 649 14.39 8.48 -16.25
N TYR A 650 14.52 9.10 -15.08
CA TYR A 650 14.67 10.55 -14.95
C TYR A 650 16.04 10.88 -14.39
N VAL A 651 16.89 11.49 -15.22
CA VAL A 651 18.14 12.07 -14.73
C VAL A 651 17.87 13.53 -14.43
N LYS A 652 17.94 13.88 -13.14
CA LYS A 652 17.58 15.20 -12.64
C LYS A 652 18.81 16.09 -12.49
N GLY A 653 18.63 17.39 -12.68
CA GLY A 653 19.72 18.36 -12.78
C GLY A 653 20.55 18.58 -11.50
N ASP A 654 21.86 18.35 -11.61
CA ASP A 654 22.93 19.15 -11.02
C ASP A 654 24.10 19.17 -12.03
N ARG A 655 24.91 20.23 -12.06
CA ARG A 655 25.92 20.45 -13.11
C ARG A 655 27.01 19.37 -13.08
N GLN A 656 26.83 18.31 -13.85
CA GLN A 656 27.79 17.20 -14.00
C GLN A 656 28.34 17.07 -15.43
N ASP A 657 29.26 16.13 -15.65
CA ASP A 657 29.92 15.93 -16.94
C ASP A 657 29.04 15.15 -17.91
N SER A 658 28.69 13.92 -17.55
CA SER A 658 27.59 13.15 -18.12
C SER A 658 27.25 12.01 -17.15
N ALA A 659 25.96 11.74 -16.95
CA ALA A 659 25.50 10.45 -16.43
C ALA A 659 25.41 9.47 -17.60
N LYS A 660 25.78 8.22 -17.40
CA LYS A 660 25.77 7.21 -18.47
C LYS A 660 24.94 6.02 -18.06
N LEU A 661 24.09 5.61 -18.99
CA LEU A 661 23.19 4.48 -18.88
C LEU A 661 23.59 3.50 -19.98
N TYR A 662 23.78 2.23 -19.66
CA TYR A 662 24.29 1.23 -20.59
C TYR A 662 23.18 0.34 -21.11
N ASP A 663 22.56 -0.40 -20.20
CA ASP A 663 21.52 -1.36 -20.54
C ASP A 663 20.58 -1.64 -19.36
N MET A 664 19.43 -2.23 -19.70
CA MET A 664 18.35 -2.58 -18.77
C MET A 664 17.77 -3.94 -19.16
N GLN A 665 17.42 -4.76 -18.17
CA GLN A 665 16.82 -6.08 -18.35
C GLN A 665 15.81 -6.38 -17.25
N LEU A 666 14.71 -7.02 -17.63
CA LEU A 666 13.67 -7.51 -16.73
C LEU A 666 13.90 -9.01 -16.47
N ASP A 667 13.92 -9.42 -15.20
CA ASP A 667 13.97 -10.82 -14.74
C ASP A 667 12.76 -11.13 -13.88
N ILE A 668 11.87 -12.00 -14.37
CA ILE A 668 10.63 -12.35 -13.67
C ILE A 668 10.45 -13.87 -13.54
N GLU A 669 9.77 -14.27 -12.47
CA GLU A 669 9.23 -15.60 -12.28
C GLU A 669 7.72 -15.49 -12.09
N TYR A 670 6.93 -16.28 -12.83
CA TYR A 670 5.47 -16.24 -12.77
C TYR A 670 4.81 -17.60 -12.95
N SER A 671 3.53 -17.69 -12.59
CA SER A 671 2.70 -18.87 -12.78
C SER A 671 1.26 -18.51 -13.13
N GLU A 672 0.54 -19.41 -13.79
CA GLU A 672 -0.88 -19.19 -14.14
C GLU A 672 -1.75 -19.34 -12.88
N ALA A 673 -2.48 -18.29 -12.52
CA ALA A 673 -3.51 -18.35 -11.50
C ALA A 673 -4.72 -19.11 -12.05
N LEU A 674 -5.10 -20.21 -11.42
CA LEU A 674 -6.29 -20.95 -11.84
C LEU A 674 -7.49 -20.47 -11.02
N THR A 675 -8.64 -20.34 -11.68
CA THR A 675 -9.90 -20.13 -10.98
C THR A 675 -10.18 -21.32 -10.05
N LEU A 676 -10.06 -21.06 -8.75
CA LEU A 676 -10.21 -22.04 -7.68
C LEU A 676 -11.66 -22.14 -7.22
N GLY A 677 -12.39 -21.02 -7.18
CA GLY A 677 -13.72 -20.99 -6.59
C GLY A 677 -14.49 -19.71 -6.86
N THR A 678 -15.70 -19.64 -6.30
CA THR A 678 -16.52 -18.42 -6.26
C THR A 678 -17.28 -18.33 -4.95
N VAL A 679 -17.48 -17.12 -4.45
CA VAL A 679 -18.33 -16.82 -3.31
C VAL A 679 -19.39 -15.78 -3.68
N GLN A 680 -20.65 -16.02 -3.32
CA GLN A 680 -21.76 -15.10 -3.64
C GLN A 680 -22.93 -15.24 -2.67
N GLN A 681 -23.73 -14.17 -2.51
CA GLN A 681 -24.94 -14.22 -1.70
C GLN A 681 -26.15 -14.75 -2.47
N VAL A 682 -26.89 -15.68 -1.88
CA VAL A 682 -28.17 -16.17 -2.39
C VAL A 682 -29.29 -15.66 -1.48
N THR A 683 -30.15 -14.80 -2.02
CA THR A 683 -31.26 -14.21 -1.27
C THR A 683 -32.61 -14.85 -1.61
N ASN A 684 -33.56 -14.77 -0.68
CA ASN A 684 -34.93 -15.26 -0.83
C ASN A 684 -35.06 -16.78 -1.07
N LEU A 685 -34.10 -17.55 -0.57
CA LEU A 685 -34.11 -19.01 -0.66
C LEU A 685 -35.27 -19.59 0.16
N ASN A 686 -35.96 -20.58 -0.39
CA ASN A 686 -37.12 -21.22 0.25
C ASN A 686 -37.27 -22.68 -0.22
N GLU A 687 -38.35 -23.35 0.19
CA GLU A 687 -38.63 -24.77 -0.10
C GLU A 687 -38.85 -25.11 -1.60
N LEU A 688 -38.97 -24.12 -2.52
CA LEU A 688 -39.34 -24.35 -3.92
C LEU A 688 -38.16 -24.60 -4.88
N GLY A 689 -36.92 -24.48 -4.42
CA GLY A 689 -35.73 -24.61 -5.25
C GLY A 689 -35.41 -23.34 -6.06
N GLN A 690 -34.15 -22.93 -6.00
CA GLN A 690 -33.58 -21.82 -6.76
C GLN A 690 -32.36 -22.32 -7.53
N THR A 691 -32.30 -22.05 -8.83
CA THR A 691 -31.10 -22.31 -9.63
C THR A 691 -30.26 -21.04 -9.67
N VAL A 692 -29.00 -21.15 -9.26
CA VAL A 692 -28.02 -20.07 -9.21
C VAL A 692 -26.86 -20.43 -10.14
N THR A 693 -26.43 -19.48 -10.96
CA THR A 693 -25.20 -19.58 -11.74
C THR A 693 -24.04 -19.08 -10.89
N PHE A 694 -22.88 -19.73 -11.00
CA PHE A 694 -21.69 -19.28 -10.27
C PHE A 694 -21.29 -17.85 -10.65
N GLU A 695 -20.69 -17.15 -9.69
CA GLU A 695 -20.31 -15.75 -9.80
C GLU A 695 -19.46 -15.49 -11.06
N ASN A 696 -19.64 -14.33 -11.69
CA ASN A 696 -18.98 -13.95 -12.96
C ASN A 696 -19.13 -14.94 -14.13
N GLY A 697 -20.06 -15.91 -14.04
CA GLY A 697 -20.24 -16.93 -15.07
C GLY A 697 -19.17 -18.04 -15.04
N ALA A 698 -18.49 -18.21 -13.90
CA ALA A 698 -17.45 -19.23 -13.72
C ALA A 698 -17.94 -20.65 -14.07
N SER A 699 -17.00 -21.49 -14.51
CA SER A 699 -17.26 -22.89 -14.82
C SER A 699 -16.17 -23.80 -14.25
N PHE A 700 -16.59 -24.82 -13.52
CA PHE A 700 -15.76 -25.79 -12.83
C PHE A 700 -15.87 -27.18 -13.46
N ILE A 701 -14.83 -28.00 -13.36
CA ILE A 701 -14.83 -29.39 -13.81
C ILE A 701 -15.57 -30.25 -12.78
N ASN A 702 -15.17 -30.15 -11.51
CA ASN A 702 -15.75 -30.86 -10.37
C ASN A 702 -16.06 -29.86 -9.23
N PRO A 703 -17.14 -29.07 -9.36
CA PRO A 703 -17.52 -28.10 -8.32
C PRO A 703 -18.03 -28.80 -7.05
N VAL A 704 -17.54 -28.36 -5.90
CA VAL A 704 -18.02 -28.70 -4.56
C VAL A 704 -18.59 -27.44 -3.91
N VAL A 705 -19.83 -27.51 -3.42
CA VAL A 705 -20.60 -26.32 -2.98
C VAL A 705 -20.94 -26.36 -1.49
N PHE A 706 -20.95 -25.18 -0.84
CA PHE A 706 -21.26 -24.99 0.57
C PHE A 706 -22.25 -23.84 0.72
N ALA A 707 -23.32 -24.03 1.51
CA ALA A 707 -24.36 -23.01 1.67
C ALA A 707 -24.98 -22.94 3.08
N SER A 708 -24.23 -23.36 4.08
CA SER A 708 -24.51 -23.18 5.50
C SER A 708 -23.63 -22.06 6.05
N PRO A 709 -24.06 -21.28 7.06
CA PRO A 709 -25.33 -21.35 7.77
C PRO A 709 -26.49 -20.63 7.08
N VAL A 710 -27.73 -20.96 7.50
CA VAL A 710 -28.95 -20.29 7.03
C VAL A 710 -29.33 -19.14 7.96
N SER A 711 -29.69 -17.98 7.41
CA SER A 711 -30.24 -16.86 8.20
C SER A 711 -31.52 -17.26 8.97
N MET A 712 -31.96 -16.44 9.93
CA MET A 712 -33.09 -16.77 10.82
C MET A 712 -34.27 -15.79 10.76
N ASN A 713 -34.96 -15.73 9.62
CA ASN A 713 -36.26 -15.06 9.44
C ASN A 713 -37.46 -15.89 9.95
N ASP A 714 -37.33 -17.22 10.02
CA ASP A 714 -38.28 -18.14 10.66
C ASP A 714 -37.59 -18.99 11.75
N ALA A 715 -38.34 -19.33 12.79
CA ALA A 715 -37.83 -20.08 13.94
C ALA A 715 -37.82 -21.59 13.72
N VAL A 716 -38.42 -22.09 12.63
CA VAL A 716 -38.38 -23.52 12.29
C VAL A 716 -36.96 -23.91 11.84
N PRO A 717 -36.41 -25.04 12.31
CA PRO A 717 -35.12 -25.53 11.84
C PRO A 717 -35.17 -25.89 10.35
N VAL A 718 -34.11 -25.51 9.64
CA VAL A 718 -33.87 -25.85 8.24
C VAL A 718 -32.39 -26.14 8.01
N THR A 719 -32.11 -26.86 6.93
CA THR A 719 -30.79 -26.99 6.31
C THR A 719 -30.89 -26.59 4.82
N VAL A 720 -29.75 -26.36 4.17
CA VAL A 720 -29.71 -26.25 2.70
C VAL A 720 -29.44 -27.61 2.10
N ASP A 721 -30.18 -27.93 1.04
CA ASP A 721 -29.97 -29.13 0.26
C ASP A 721 -29.90 -28.82 -1.25
N PHE A 722 -29.16 -29.66 -1.98
CA PHE A 722 -28.82 -29.50 -3.38
C PHE A 722 -29.47 -30.59 -4.23
N SER A 723 -30.39 -30.17 -5.10
CA SER A 723 -31.02 -31.05 -6.08
C SER A 723 -30.16 -31.30 -7.32
N SER A 724 -29.21 -30.39 -7.60
CA SER A 724 -28.27 -30.49 -8.71
C SER A 724 -27.08 -29.57 -8.48
N VAL A 725 -25.88 -30.08 -8.69
CA VAL A 725 -24.64 -29.29 -8.88
C VAL A 725 -24.15 -29.55 -10.30
N THR A 726 -23.81 -28.50 -11.03
CA THR A 726 -23.35 -28.55 -12.43
C THR A 726 -22.10 -27.72 -12.59
N SER A 727 -21.39 -27.85 -13.71
CA SER A 727 -20.16 -27.09 -13.97
C SER A 727 -20.34 -25.56 -13.85
N THR A 728 -21.52 -25.02 -14.11
CA THR A 728 -21.76 -23.56 -14.16
C THR A 728 -22.74 -23.05 -13.09
N GLY A 729 -23.16 -23.90 -12.15
CA GLY A 729 -24.13 -23.50 -11.13
C GLY A 729 -24.76 -24.64 -10.37
N ALA A 730 -25.58 -24.30 -9.38
CA ALA A 730 -26.25 -25.24 -8.50
C ALA A 730 -27.75 -24.93 -8.36
N THR A 731 -28.54 -25.93 -7.97
CA THR A 731 -29.97 -25.78 -7.60
C THR A 731 -30.19 -26.21 -6.17
N LEU A 732 -30.41 -25.24 -5.30
CA LEU A 732 -30.52 -25.38 -3.84
C LEU A 732 -31.91 -24.99 -3.32
N PHE A 733 -32.30 -25.53 -2.16
CA PHE A 733 -33.55 -25.21 -1.45
C PHE A 733 -33.40 -25.35 0.06
N LEU A 734 -34.31 -24.74 0.82
CA LEU A 734 -34.42 -24.98 2.26
C LEU A 734 -35.20 -26.26 2.51
N GLU A 735 -34.59 -27.22 3.21
CA GLU A 735 -35.25 -28.42 3.69
C GLU A 735 -35.56 -28.31 5.18
N LYS A 736 -36.80 -28.66 5.56
CA LYS A 736 -37.23 -28.74 6.96
C LYS A 736 -37.19 -30.18 7.43
N PRO A 737 -37.02 -30.45 8.74
CA PRO A 737 -37.30 -31.76 9.30
C PRO A 737 -38.70 -32.25 8.90
N ASP A 738 -38.80 -33.55 8.62
CA ASP A 738 -40.02 -34.23 8.19
C ASP A 738 -41.20 -33.96 9.16
N PHE A 739 -40.90 -33.80 10.45
CA PHE A 739 -41.84 -33.40 11.49
C PHE A 739 -42.57 -32.08 11.20
N TYR A 740 -41.94 -31.12 10.52
CA TYR A 740 -42.54 -29.83 10.18
C TYR A 740 -43.20 -29.79 8.79
N VAL A 741 -43.07 -30.86 8.00
CA VAL A 741 -43.71 -30.96 6.69
C VAL A 741 -45.24 -30.88 6.82
N GLY A 742 -45.82 -29.88 6.16
CA GLY A 742 -47.26 -29.60 6.19
C GLY A 742 -47.75 -28.75 7.38
N LYS A 743 -46.85 -28.25 8.26
CA LYS A 743 -47.19 -27.32 9.36
C LYS A 743 -47.15 -25.84 8.99
N GLY A 744 -46.90 -25.52 7.72
CA GLY A 744 -46.76 -24.14 7.22
C GLY A 744 -45.65 -24.07 6.18
N ALA A 745 -45.59 -22.97 5.45
CA ALA A 745 -44.42 -22.63 4.64
C ALA A 745 -43.40 -21.90 5.54
N HIS A 746 -42.12 -22.20 5.35
CA HIS A 746 -41.00 -21.47 5.96
C HIS A 746 -40.88 -20.08 5.34
N ALA A 747 -40.45 -19.08 6.11
CA ALA A 747 -40.04 -17.80 5.53
C ALA A 747 -38.85 -17.99 4.57
N ALA A 748 -38.67 -17.08 3.62
CA ALA A 748 -37.49 -17.11 2.79
C ALA A 748 -36.26 -16.63 3.60
N GLU A 749 -35.11 -17.24 3.36
CA GLU A 749 -33.85 -16.97 4.07
C GLU A 749 -32.75 -16.61 3.06
N ASN A 750 -31.63 -16.12 3.58
CA ASN A 750 -30.42 -15.85 2.82
C ASN A 750 -29.32 -16.83 3.24
N VAL A 751 -28.45 -17.16 2.30
CA VAL A 751 -27.26 -17.99 2.50
C VAL A 751 -26.11 -17.46 1.66
N THR A 752 -24.87 -17.71 2.09
CA THR A 752 -23.69 -17.57 1.22
C THR A 752 -23.54 -18.87 0.44
N LEU A 753 -23.37 -18.79 -0.88
CA LEU A 753 -22.98 -19.92 -1.71
C LEU A 753 -21.48 -19.83 -2.00
N LEU A 754 -20.71 -20.71 -1.37
CA LEU A 754 -19.28 -20.89 -1.63
C LEU A 754 -19.09 -22.12 -2.51
N THR A 755 -18.29 -21.98 -3.56
CA THR A 755 -17.98 -23.06 -4.52
C THR A 755 -16.49 -23.17 -4.70
N PHE A 756 -15.97 -24.38 -4.69
CA PHE A 756 -14.57 -24.68 -5.02
C PHE A 756 -14.47 -25.76 -6.09
N GLU A 757 -13.40 -25.72 -6.88
CA GLU A 757 -12.95 -26.84 -7.68
C GLU A 757 -12.30 -27.90 -6.78
N GLU A 758 -12.71 -29.17 -6.93
CA GLU A 758 -12.08 -30.30 -6.25
C GLU A 758 -10.58 -30.37 -6.55
N GLY A 759 -9.75 -30.45 -5.52
CA GLY A 759 -8.29 -30.48 -5.67
C GLY A 759 -7.53 -30.16 -4.40
N THR A 760 -6.19 -30.15 -4.53
CA THR A 760 -5.26 -29.63 -3.52
C THR A 760 -4.64 -28.36 -4.08
N TRP A 761 -4.71 -27.28 -3.32
CA TRP A 761 -4.42 -25.93 -3.76
C TRP A 761 -3.48 -25.23 -2.78
N THR A 762 -2.61 -24.39 -3.32
CA THR A 762 -1.81 -23.43 -2.56
C THR A 762 -2.33 -22.03 -2.86
N LEU A 763 -2.64 -21.27 -1.83
CA LEU A 763 -3.16 -19.89 -1.92
C LEU A 763 -2.01 -18.87 -1.98
N ALA A 764 -2.34 -17.59 -2.15
CA ALA A 764 -1.37 -16.50 -2.36
C ALA A 764 -0.36 -16.36 -1.20
N ASP A 765 -0.88 -16.55 0.02
CA ASP A 765 -0.18 -16.52 1.30
C ASP A 765 0.58 -17.82 1.62
N GLY A 766 0.52 -18.82 0.73
CA GLY A 766 1.09 -20.15 0.94
C GLY A 766 0.16 -21.14 1.65
N SER A 767 -1.03 -20.72 2.11
CA SER A 767 -2.00 -21.57 2.81
C SER A 767 -2.42 -22.76 1.96
N LEU A 768 -2.55 -23.93 2.59
CA LEU A 768 -3.01 -25.15 1.93
C LEU A 768 -4.53 -25.24 2.00
N LEU A 769 -5.17 -25.50 0.85
CA LEU A 769 -6.58 -25.84 0.77
C LEU A 769 -6.76 -27.21 0.10
N GLN A 770 -7.54 -28.08 0.73
CA GLN A 770 -7.92 -29.37 0.17
C GLN A 770 -9.44 -29.49 0.09
N VAL A 771 -9.94 -29.76 -1.11
CA VAL A 771 -11.37 -29.86 -1.41
C VAL A 771 -11.67 -31.22 -2.00
N GLY A 772 -12.74 -31.87 -1.56
CA GLY A 772 -13.13 -33.16 -2.10
C GLY A 772 -14.56 -33.58 -1.79
N GLU A 773 -14.92 -34.74 -2.33
CA GLU A 773 -16.22 -35.38 -2.07
C GLU A 773 -16.04 -36.76 -1.41
N ALA A 774 -17.01 -37.12 -0.57
CA ALA A 774 -17.10 -38.44 0.05
C ALA A 774 -18.54 -38.96 0.02
N ALA A 775 -18.75 -40.13 -0.60
CA ALA A 775 -20.06 -40.74 -0.69
C ALA A 775 -20.39 -41.60 0.54
N THR A 776 -21.56 -41.37 1.14
CA THR A 776 -22.07 -42.19 2.23
C THR A 776 -22.68 -43.49 1.73
N GLN A 777 -22.68 -44.52 2.58
CA GLN A 777 -23.34 -45.77 2.26
C GLN A 777 -24.79 -45.73 2.72
N ARG A 778 -25.70 -46.18 1.86
CA ARG A 778 -27.08 -46.45 2.25
C ARG A 778 -27.09 -47.42 3.43
N GLY A 779 -27.73 -47.03 4.53
CA GLY A 779 -27.66 -47.80 5.76
C GLY A 779 -28.11 -47.00 6.96
N ASP A 780 -27.67 -47.47 8.12
CA ASP A 780 -27.89 -46.78 9.39
C ASP A 780 -27.19 -45.40 9.34
N THR A 781 -27.87 -44.35 9.83
CA THR A 781 -27.26 -43.02 10.06
C THR A 781 -26.30 -43.08 11.25
N GLU A 782 -25.54 -42.00 11.49
CA GLU A 782 -24.54 -41.93 12.58
C GLU A 782 -23.40 -42.95 12.47
N VAL A 783 -23.21 -43.53 11.28
CA VAL A 783 -22.07 -44.39 10.95
C VAL A 783 -20.96 -43.52 10.38
N PHE A 784 -20.00 -43.19 11.26
CA PHE A 784 -18.86 -42.35 10.92
C PHE A 784 -17.95 -42.95 9.85
N GLN A 785 -17.59 -42.13 8.88
CA GLN A 785 -16.67 -42.42 7.79
C GLN A 785 -15.47 -41.48 7.90
N SER A 786 -14.27 -42.00 7.60
CA SER A 786 -13.04 -41.20 7.67
C SER A 786 -12.67 -40.64 6.30
N VAL A 787 -12.30 -39.36 6.28
CA VAL A 787 -11.59 -38.71 5.17
C VAL A 787 -10.12 -38.64 5.56
N VAL A 788 -9.23 -38.89 4.59
CA VAL A 788 -7.79 -38.75 4.75
C VAL A 788 -7.34 -37.69 3.77
N PHE A 789 -6.63 -36.68 4.27
CA PHE A 789 -6.09 -35.62 3.44
C PHE A 789 -4.97 -36.16 2.53
N GLU A 790 -4.86 -35.61 1.32
CA GLU A 790 -3.79 -35.94 0.38
C GLU A 790 -2.45 -35.41 0.87
N GLN A 791 -2.45 -34.20 1.42
CA GLN A 791 -1.33 -33.61 2.15
C GLN A 791 -1.68 -33.45 3.63
N ALA A 792 -0.70 -33.70 4.50
CA ALA A 792 -0.87 -33.41 5.92
C ALA A 792 -0.69 -31.91 6.15
N PHE A 793 -1.57 -31.33 6.95
CA PHE A 793 -1.45 -29.96 7.45
C PHE A 793 -0.46 -29.89 8.61
N ASP A 794 0.09 -28.70 8.88
CA ASP A 794 0.98 -28.50 10.03
C ASP A 794 0.20 -28.45 11.35
N GLU A 795 -0.98 -27.82 11.32
CA GLU A 795 -1.97 -27.81 12.41
C GLU A 795 -3.30 -28.46 11.99
N ALA A 796 -4.26 -28.60 12.91
CA ALA A 796 -5.57 -29.12 12.54
C ALA A 796 -6.29 -28.07 11.69
N PRO A 797 -6.75 -28.41 10.46
CA PRO A 797 -7.35 -27.42 9.57
C PRO A 797 -8.78 -27.09 9.97
N GLU A 798 -9.25 -25.93 9.53
CA GLU A 798 -10.65 -25.56 9.58
C GLU A 798 -11.42 -26.28 8.47
N ILE A 799 -12.61 -26.80 8.79
CA ILE A 799 -13.37 -27.66 7.85
C ILE A 799 -14.77 -27.16 7.57
N LEU A 800 -15.21 -27.40 6.34
CA LEU A 800 -16.56 -27.19 5.86
C LEU A 800 -17.14 -28.51 5.40
N LEU A 801 -18.39 -28.80 5.76
CA LEU A 801 -19.14 -29.95 5.24
C LEU A 801 -20.51 -29.53 4.72
N GLN A 802 -20.90 -30.11 3.59
CA GLN A 802 -22.21 -29.88 3.00
C GLN A 802 -22.65 -31.11 2.20
N VAL A 803 -23.90 -31.51 2.34
CA VAL A 803 -24.50 -32.55 1.49
C VAL A 803 -24.69 -31.99 0.08
N GLN A 804 -24.17 -32.68 -0.95
CA GLN A 804 -24.14 -32.25 -2.35
C GLN A 804 -25.32 -32.81 -3.17
N THR A 805 -26.06 -33.77 -2.62
CA THR A 805 -27.10 -34.50 -3.35
C THR A 805 -28.35 -34.73 -2.51
N HIS A 806 -29.51 -34.71 -3.16
CA HIS A 806 -30.79 -35.15 -2.61
C HIS A 806 -31.24 -36.49 -3.23
N ASN A 807 -30.63 -37.62 -2.83
CA ASN A 807 -31.03 -38.96 -3.31
C ASN A 807 -32.17 -39.58 -2.47
N GLY A 808 -32.27 -39.18 -1.21
CA GLY A 808 -33.32 -39.39 -0.21
C GLY A 808 -34.54 -38.48 -0.40
N ALA A 809 -35.50 -38.58 0.51
CA ALA A 809 -36.56 -37.57 0.68
C ALA A 809 -36.80 -37.33 2.18
N SER A 810 -35.85 -37.79 3.00
CA SER A 810 -35.84 -37.69 4.44
C SER A 810 -34.83 -36.61 4.77
N TYR A 811 -35.16 -35.77 5.73
CA TYR A 811 -34.28 -34.71 6.17
C TYR A 811 -32.94 -35.26 6.66
N ASP A 812 -31.84 -34.64 6.23
CA ASP A 812 -30.51 -34.98 6.72
C ASP A 812 -29.59 -33.78 6.96
N VAL A 813 -28.73 -33.91 7.96
CA VAL A 813 -27.61 -33.01 8.24
C VAL A 813 -26.33 -33.79 8.32
N VAL A 814 -25.20 -33.13 8.08
CA VAL A 814 -23.86 -33.71 8.21
C VAL A 814 -23.12 -33.06 9.38
N ARG A 815 -22.45 -33.88 10.19
CA ARG A 815 -21.56 -33.42 11.26
C ARG A 815 -20.22 -34.14 11.22
N ALA A 816 -19.16 -33.43 11.61
CA ALA A 816 -17.82 -33.98 11.72
C ALA A 816 -17.42 -34.29 13.16
N ARG A 817 -16.30 -34.99 13.30
CA ARG A 817 -15.54 -35.14 14.56
C ARG A 817 -14.12 -35.56 14.26
N ASN A 818 -13.28 -35.54 15.30
CA ASN A 818 -11.89 -36.03 15.23
C ASN A 818 -11.10 -35.38 14.09
N VAL A 819 -11.21 -34.06 13.93
CA VAL A 819 -10.38 -33.29 13.00
C VAL A 819 -8.93 -33.35 13.49
N THR A 820 -8.03 -33.73 12.60
CA THR A 820 -6.59 -33.85 12.85
C THR A 820 -5.84 -33.35 11.62
N THR A 821 -4.54 -33.11 11.75
CA THR A 821 -3.64 -32.74 10.63
C THR A 821 -3.66 -33.71 9.43
N THR A 822 -4.22 -34.91 9.57
CA THR A 822 -4.21 -35.95 8.53
C THR A 822 -5.59 -36.37 8.03
N GLY A 823 -6.65 -35.82 8.62
CA GLY A 823 -8.02 -36.14 8.24
C GLY A 823 -9.01 -35.94 9.37
N PHE A 824 -10.28 -36.26 9.07
CA PHE A 824 -11.42 -36.14 9.98
C PHE A 824 -12.41 -37.30 9.77
N GLU A 825 -13.42 -37.40 10.65
CA GLU A 825 -14.55 -38.31 10.48
C GLU A 825 -15.86 -37.54 10.33
N PHE A 826 -16.80 -38.03 9.52
CA PHE A 826 -18.13 -37.42 9.38
C PHE A 826 -19.25 -38.46 9.34
N ALA A 827 -20.48 -38.05 9.65
CA ALA A 827 -21.68 -38.88 9.52
C ALA A 827 -22.91 -38.04 9.16
N LEU A 828 -23.90 -38.68 8.51
CA LEU A 828 -25.23 -38.11 8.35
C LEU A 828 -26.09 -38.38 9.58
N GLN A 829 -26.99 -37.45 9.88
CA GLN A 829 -28.06 -37.60 10.84
C GLN A 829 -29.39 -37.21 10.23
N GLU A 830 -30.43 -37.99 10.51
CA GLU A 830 -31.81 -37.62 10.24
C GLU A 830 -32.38 -36.79 11.40
N GLU A 831 -33.66 -36.43 11.32
CA GLU A 831 -34.40 -35.96 12.50
C GLU A 831 -34.43 -37.03 13.61
N GLU A 832 -34.42 -36.61 14.88
CA GLU A 832 -34.27 -37.44 16.09
C GLU A 832 -35.33 -38.56 16.18
N GLY A 833 -36.54 -38.28 15.70
CA GLY A 833 -37.71 -39.16 15.69
C GLY A 833 -37.77 -40.14 14.51
N SER A 834 -36.78 -40.13 13.62
CA SER A 834 -36.72 -40.98 12.43
C SER A 834 -36.34 -42.44 12.74
N ASP A 835 -36.26 -43.29 11.70
CA ASP A 835 -35.81 -44.68 11.80
C ASP A 835 -34.30 -44.87 11.68
N ASN A 836 -33.55 -43.77 11.56
CA ASN A 836 -32.09 -43.70 11.43
C ASN A 836 -31.59 -44.52 10.24
N TYR A 837 -32.29 -44.44 9.10
CA TYR A 837 -31.95 -45.19 7.90
C TYR A 837 -32.05 -44.33 6.63
N HIS A 838 -30.90 -43.85 6.18
CA HIS A 838 -30.84 -42.92 5.05
C HIS A 838 -30.39 -43.58 3.73
N ARG A 839 -30.68 -42.89 2.62
CA ARG A 839 -30.05 -43.22 1.33
C ARG A 839 -28.60 -42.75 1.31
N SER A 840 -27.84 -43.28 0.35
CA SER A 840 -26.49 -42.78 0.10
C SER A 840 -26.57 -41.36 -0.45
N GLU A 841 -25.82 -40.44 0.14
CA GLU A 841 -25.62 -39.08 -0.33
C GLU A 841 -24.14 -38.82 -0.58
N VAL A 842 -23.82 -37.78 -1.35
CA VAL A 842 -22.46 -37.27 -1.49
C VAL A 842 -22.31 -36.10 -0.52
N VAL A 843 -21.24 -36.12 0.26
CA VAL A 843 -20.85 -35.03 1.15
C VAL A 843 -19.62 -34.36 0.56
N GLY A 844 -19.71 -33.07 0.30
CA GLY A 844 -18.60 -32.21 -0.06
C GLY A 844 -17.90 -31.75 1.21
N TRP A 845 -16.58 -31.67 1.15
CA TRP A 845 -15.76 -31.18 2.25
C TRP A 845 -14.65 -30.26 1.71
N ALA A 846 -14.32 -29.24 2.51
CA ALA A 846 -13.13 -28.42 2.32
C ALA A 846 -12.37 -28.39 3.65
N ALA A 847 -11.04 -28.41 3.58
CA ALA A 847 -10.14 -28.28 4.71
C ALA A 847 -9.06 -27.26 4.37
N ILE A 848 -8.90 -26.23 5.18
CA ILE A 848 -7.96 -25.13 4.96
C ILE A 848 -7.07 -24.95 6.19
N ASP A 849 -5.80 -24.62 5.97
CA ASP A 849 -4.97 -24.11 7.07
C ASP A 849 -5.62 -22.88 7.69
N ALA A 850 -5.67 -22.82 9.02
CA ALA A 850 -5.81 -21.54 9.69
C ALA A 850 -4.48 -20.80 9.48
N ALA A 851 -4.52 -19.62 8.84
CA ALA A 851 -3.31 -18.88 8.52
C ALA A 851 -2.56 -18.44 9.80
N ASN A 852 -1.24 -18.25 9.71
CA ASN A 852 -0.45 -17.76 10.85
C ASN A 852 -0.77 -16.28 11.15
N GLU A 853 -0.55 -15.93 12.42
CA GLU A 853 -0.73 -14.64 13.11
C GLU A 853 -2.16 -14.08 13.22
N ASP A 854 -2.98 -14.04 12.16
CA ASP A 854 -4.27 -13.31 12.19
C ASP A 854 -5.49 -14.02 11.53
N ASP A 855 -5.38 -15.30 11.17
CA ASP A 855 -6.45 -16.13 10.54
C ASP A 855 -6.97 -15.59 9.17
N ILE A 856 -6.30 -14.59 8.60
CA ILE A 856 -6.61 -13.98 7.29
C ILE A 856 -6.00 -14.78 6.14
N VAL A 857 -6.78 -14.94 5.07
CA VAL A 857 -6.44 -15.66 3.84
C VAL A 857 -6.65 -14.74 2.64
N ASP A 858 -5.61 -14.56 1.80
CA ASP A 858 -5.71 -13.83 0.53
C ASP A 858 -6.13 -14.77 -0.62
N TRP A 859 -7.33 -14.53 -1.17
CA TRP A 859 -7.88 -15.27 -2.32
C TRP A 859 -7.59 -14.62 -3.68
N HIS A 860 -6.52 -13.82 -3.75
CA HIS A 860 -6.12 -12.99 -4.89
C HIS A 860 -7.18 -11.95 -5.28
N GLY A 861 -7.50 -11.06 -4.34
CA GLY A 861 -8.39 -9.91 -4.57
C GLY A 861 -9.70 -9.93 -3.77
N ILE A 862 -9.91 -10.97 -2.96
CA ILE A 862 -10.95 -11.00 -1.93
C ILE A 862 -10.28 -11.44 -0.63
N THR A 863 -10.32 -10.57 0.37
CA THR A 863 -9.87 -10.93 1.73
C THR A 863 -10.87 -11.87 2.36
N GLY A 864 -10.38 -12.93 2.98
CA GLY A 864 -11.21 -13.84 3.77
C GLY A 864 -10.57 -14.20 5.11
N GLU A 865 -11.36 -14.75 6.01
CA GLU A 865 -10.94 -15.24 7.32
C GLU A 865 -11.32 -16.71 7.45
N ALA A 866 -10.36 -17.57 7.81
CA ALA A 866 -10.61 -18.95 8.19
C ALA A 866 -10.77 -19.03 9.71
N PHE A 867 -12.01 -19.13 10.19
CA PHE A 867 -12.32 -18.92 11.59
C PHE A 867 -12.75 -20.18 12.34
N ASN A 868 -12.53 -20.16 13.65
CA ASN A 868 -12.95 -21.20 14.59
C ASN A 868 -13.55 -20.57 15.85
N THR A 869 -14.81 -20.87 16.15
CA THR A 869 -15.49 -20.32 17.35
C THR A 869 -15.00 -20.94 18.67
N GLY A 870 -14.24 -22.02 18.60
CA GLY A 870 -14.07 -22.95 19.70
C GLY A 870 -15.38 -23.60 20.12
N ASN A 871 -15.33 -24.41 21.19
CA ASN A 871 -16.48 -25.21 21.63
C ASN A 871 -17.50 -24.41 22.48
N THR A 872 -18.18 -23.45 21.86
CA THR A 872 -19.04 -22.46 22.54
C THR A 872 -20.47 -22.39 21.98
N VAL A 873 -20.71 -22.77 20.73
CA VAL A 873 -22.00 -22.58 20.04
C VAL A 873 -23.05 -23.56 20.58
N THR A 874 -24.11 -23.05 21.20
CA THR A 874 -25.20 -23.85 21.79
C THR A 874 -26.55 -23.53 21.12
N SER A 875 -27.63 -24.15 21.63
CA SER A 875 -29.01 -23.77 21.27
C SER A 875 -29.47 -22.39 21.78
N LEU A 876 -28.62 -21.65 22.50
CA LEU A 876 -28.90 -20.26 22.89
C LEU A 876 -28.22 -19.23 21.98
N GLY A 877 -27.36 -19.69 21.08
CA GLY A 877 -26.47 -18.85 20.27
C GLY A 877 -25.17 -18.54 20.98
N ASP A 878 -24.14 -18.22 20.21
CA ASP A 878 -22.90 -17.59 20.68
C ASP A 878 -22.43 -16.57 19.64
N GLU A 879 -21.82 -15.48 20.12
CA GLU A 879 -21.31 -14.39 19.29
C GLU A 879 -19.86 -14.67 18.91
N PHE A 880 -19.53 -14.43 17.64
CA PHE A 880 -18.17 -14.49 17.10
C PHE A 880 -17.91 -13.20 16.34
N GLU A 881 -16.90 -12.46 16.75
CA GLU A 881 -16.43 -11.23 16.11
C GLU A 881 -15.39 -11.62 15.07
N PHE A 882 -15.60 -11.21 13.82
CA PHE A 882 -14.67 -11.42 12.72
C PHE A 882 -13.53 -10.41 12.76
N ASN A 883 -12.44 -10.73 12.07
CA ASN A 883 -11.34 -9.81 11.84
C ASN A 883 -11.84 -8.55 11.09
N SER A 884 -11.31 -7.37 11.44
CA SER A 884 -11.65 -6.11 10.78
C SER A 884 -11.37 -6.09 9.28
N GLU A 885 -10.42 -6.91 8.80
CA GLU A 885 -10.06 -6.96 7.38
C GLU A 885 -11.12 -7.58 6.48
N VAL A 886 -12.04 -8.41 7.03
CA VAL A 886 -13.21 -8.90 6.26
C VAL A 886 -14.39 -7.93 6.28
N GLY A 887 -14.20 -6.75 6.88
CA GLY A 887 -15.18 -5.66 6.89
C GLY A 887 -16.42 -5.94 7.74
N THR A 888 -17.45 -5.12 7.55
CA THR A 888 -18.62 -5.09 8.43
C THR A 888 -19.84 -5.87 7.92
N ASN A 889 -19.78 -6.43 6.71
CA ASN A 889 -20.86 -7.23 6.13
C ASN A 889 -20.33 -8.47 5.36
N PRO A 890 -19.61 -9.38 6.04
CA PRO A 890 -18.97 -10.50 5.38
C PRO A 890 -19.96 -11.55 4.87
N LEU A 891 -19.57 -12.26 3.81
CA LEU A 891 -20.22 -13.47 3.32
C LEU A 891 -19.70 -14.68 4.08
N VAL A 892 -20.54 -15.28 4.94
CA VAL A 892 -20.13 -16.36 5.84
C VAL A 892 -20.57 -17.73 5.33
N ALA A 893 -19.63 -18.67 5.22
CA ALA A 893 -19.89 -20.10 5.03
C ALA A 893 -19.29 -20.89 6.20
N ALA A 894 -20.06 -21.72 6.89
CA ALA A 894 -19.61 -22.41 8.10
C ALA A 894 -20.36 -23.74 8.32
N SER A 895 -19.73 -24.64 9.08
CA SER A 895 -20.32 -25.91 9.49
C SER A 895 -19.95 -26.29 10.93
N ILE A 896 -20.73 -27.20 11.53
CA ILE A 896 -20.40 -27.77 12.84
C ILE A 896 -19.27 -28.79 12.65
N SER A 897 -18.09 -28.51 13.23
CA SER A 897 -16.88 -29.34 13.10
C SER A 897 -16.80 -30.47 14.13
N THR A 898 -17.72 -30.48 15.11
CA THR A 898 -17.77 -31.45 16.20
C THR A 898 -19.07 -32.26 16.27
N TYR A 899 -19.08 -33.21 17.21
CA TYR A 899 -20.23 -34.07 17.50
C TYR A 899 -20.43 -34.13 19.02
N ASN A 900 -20.81 -33.00 19.61
CA ASN A 900 -21.00 -32.78 21.05
C ASN A 900 -22.47 -32.80 21.44
N GLY A 901 -23.10 -33.95 21.26
CA GLY A 901 -24.49 -34.20 21.60
C GLY A 901 -25.06 -35.23 20.66
N PRO A 902 -25.88 -36.19 21.13
CA PRO A 902 -26.42 -37.22 20.24
C PRO A 902 -27.47 -36.65 19.28
N ASP A 903 -28.16 -35.58 19.68
CA ASP A 903 -29.33 -35.07 18.98
C ASP A 903 -28.93 -34.26 17.75
N SER A 904 -29.78 -34.27 16.73
CA SER A 904 -29.52 -33.69 15.41
C SER A 904 -29.69 -32.17 15.47
N ALA A 905 -28.72 -31.43 14.95
CA ALA A 905 -28.74 -29.97 14.95
C ALA A 905 -28.28 -29.41 13.60
N SER A 906 -28.95 -28.34 13.13
CA SER A 906 -28.49 -27.54 11.99
C SER A 906 -27.88 -26.22 12.47
N LEU A 907 -26.88 -25.73 11.75
CA LEU A 907 -26.25 -24.44 12.05
C LEU A 907 -27.08 -23.30 11.45
N ARG A 908 -27.35 -22.29 12.28
CA ARG A 908 -28.06 -21.07 11.87
C ARG A 908 -27.22 -19.84 12.19
N LEU A 909 -27.39 -18.81 11.37
CA LEU A 909 -26.87 -17.46 11.61
C LEU A 909 -28.06 -16.59 12.02
N SER A 910 -28.21 -16.34 13.31
CA SER A 910 -29.39 -15.63 13.82
C SER A 910 -29.28 -14.11 13.69
N ASP A 911 -28.05 -13.59 13.73
CA ASP A 911 -27.77 -12.17 13.56
C ASP A 911 -26.37 -11.98 12.96
N LEU A 912 -26.18 -10.85 12.30
CA LEU A 912 -24.89 -10.34 11.84
C LEU A 912 -24.90 -8.84 12.08
N THR A 913 -24.21 -8.41 13.13
CA THR A 913 -24.20 -7.00 13.57
C THR A 913 -22.92 -6.31 13.16
N ASP A 914 -23.05 -5.03 12.81
CA ASP A 914 -21.97 -4.13 12.41
C ASP A 914 -21.77 -3.08 13.52
N ASP A 915 -20.54 -2.91 14.01
CA ASP A 915 -20.18 -1.89 15.00
C ASP A 915 -19.50 -0.63 14.41
N GLY A 916 -19.31 -0.61 13.09
CA GLY A 916 -18.61 0.42 12.32
C GLY A 916 -17.18 0.04 11.92
N THR A 917 -16.63 -1.05 12.47
CA THR A 917 -15.26 -1.50 12.22
C THR A 917 -15.17 -3.00 11.94
N THR A 918 -15.95 -3.81 12.64
CA THR A 918 -15.98 -5.27 12.49
C THR A 918 -17.42 -5.79 12.43
N ALA A 919 -17.58 -7.00 11.89
CA ALA A 919 -18.83 -7.73 11.94
C ALA A 919 -18.82 -8.76 13.07
N THR A 920 -19.94 -8.90 13.79
CA THR A 920 -20.16 -9.96 14.77
C THR A 920 -21.31 -10.87 14.32
N ALA A 921 -21.01 -12.15 14.07
CA ALA A 921 -21.99 -13.17 13.77
C ALA A 921 -22.53 -13.83 15.05
N THR A 922 -23.84 -14.10 15.11
CA THR A 922 -24.40 -14.98 16.14
C THR A 922 -24.74 -16.34 15.55
N PHE A 923 -23.93 -17.35 15.88
CA PHE A 923 -24.13 -18.73 15.45
C PHE A 923 -24.99 -19.51 16.45
N LEU A 924 -25.90 -20.34 15.95
CA LEU A 924 -26.83 -21.15 16.73
C LEU A 924 -26.85 -22.59 16.24
N ALA A 925 -26.61 -23.55 17.15
CA ALA A 925 -26.87 -24.97 16.89
C ALA A 925 -28.34 -25.29 17.20
N GLN A 926 -29.15 -25.42 16.15
CA GLN A 926 -30.60 -25.53 16.27
C GLN A 926 -31.08 -26.98 16.14
N GLU A 927 -31.60 -27.52 17.23
CA GLU A 927 -32.31 -28.81 17.25
C GLU A 927 -33.76 -28.70 16.78
N GLU A 928 -34.38 -29.86 16.59
CA GLU A 928 -35.75 -30.04 16.13
C GLU A 928 -36.61 -30.83 17.16
N GLU A 929 -37.94 -30.88 17.00
CA GLU A 929 -38.89 -31.42 18.02
C GLU A 929 -39.57 -32.77 17.61
N SER A 930 -38.95 -33.59 16.78
CA SER A 930 -39.58 -34.76 16.16
C SER A 930 -39.77 -35.92 17.15
N LEU A 931 -38.82 -36.16 18.07
CA LEU A 931 -38.95 -37.18 19.10
C LEU A 931 -39.62 -36.63 20.37
N ASP A 932 -39.17 -35.48 20.86
CA ASP A 932 -39.79 -34.76 21.96
C ASP A 932 -39.74 -33.22 21.82
N ALA A 933 -39.99 -32.47 22.90
CA ALA A 933 -40.16 -31.02 22.83
C ALA A 933 -38.96 -30.26 23.42
N GLU A 934 -37.89 -30.97 23.79
CA GLU A 934 -36.61 -30.37 24.08
C GLU A 934 -35.97 -29.87 22.78
N THR A 935 -35.25 -28.75 22.88
CA THR A 935 -34.43 -28.18 21.80
C THR A 935 -33.09 -27.68 22.35
N TRP A 936 -32.64 -28.26 23.46
CA TRP A 936 -31.44 -27.82 24.17
C TRP A 936 -30.25 -28.60 23.64
N HIS A 937 -29.28 -27.89 23.06
CA HIS A 937 -28.08 -28.51 22.49
C HIS A 937 -26.83 -28.20 23.33
N GLY A 938 -25.90 -29.15 23.33
CA GLY A 938 -24.55 -28.95 23.86
C GLY A 938 -23.78 -27.86 23.11
N ALA A 939 -22.68 -27.41 23.69
CA ALA A 939 -21.76 -26.51 22.99
C ALA A 939 -20.98 -27.31 21.95
N GLU A 940 -21.05 -26.86 20.70
CA GLU A 940 -20.33 -27.36 19.53
C GLU A 940 -19.28 -26.34 19.09
N GLU A 941 -18.31 -26.81 18.32
CA GLU A 941 -17.36 -25.99 17.58
C GLU A 941 -17.88 -25.75 16.16
N VAL A 942 -17.76 -24.50 15.71
CA VAL A 942 -18.14 -24.06 14.37
C VAL A 942 -16.90 -23.51 13.69
N THR A 943 -16.66 -24.01 12.48
CA THR A 943 -15.51 -23.64 11.66
C THR A 943 -16.00 -23.21 10.30
N GLY A 944 -15.34 -22.22 9.69
CA GLY A 944 -15.81 -21.67 8.44
C GLY A 944 -14.89 -20.67 7.78
N LEU A 945 -15.41 -20.07 6.72
CA LEU A 945 -14.79 -19.00 5.96
C LEU A 945 -15.73 -17.79 5.93
N ALA A 946 -15.20 -16.61 6.21
CA ALA A 946 -15.86 -15.32 5.99
C ALA A 946 -15.13 -14.58 4.88
N PHE A 947 -15.84 -13.89 4.00
CA PHE A 947 -15.26 -13.14 2.87
C PHE A 947 -15.75 -11.69 2.88
N ALA A 948 -14.85 -10.75 2.61
CA ALA A 948 -15.19 -9.32 2.53
C ALA A 948 -16.24 -9.05 1.45
N ASP A 949 -16.11 -9.70 0.29
CA ASP A 949 -16.93 -9.45 -0.89
C ASP A 949 -17.30 -10.73 -1.65
N SER A 950 -18.30 -10.62 -2.54
CA SER A 950 -18.58 -11.65 -3.54
C SER A 950 -17.60 -11.59 -4.70
N GLY A 951 -17.20 -12.73 -5.24
CA GLY A 951 -16.43 -12.76 -6.47
C GLY A 951 -15.77 -14.11 -6.75
N THR A 952 -14.70 -14.07 -7.54
CA THR A 952 -13.93 -15.24 -7.99
C THR A 952 -12.71 -15.42 -7.10
N LEU A 953 -12.44 -16.65 -6.70
CA LEU A 953 -11.32 -17.05 -5.86
C LEU A 953 -10.27 -17.72 -6.75
N TYR A 954 -8.99 -17.40 -6.55
CA TYR A 954 -7.90 -17.98 -7.32
C TYR A 954 -6.93 -18.76 -6.42
N GLY A 955 -6.22 -19.70 -7.03
CA GLY A 955 -5.17 -20.46 -6.36
C GLY A 955 -4.28 -21.20 -7.35
N LEU A 956 -3.19 -21.76 -6.82
CA LEU A 956 -2.24 -22.56 -7.57
C LEU A 956 -2.50 -24.05 -7.29
N GLU A 957 -2.49 -24.88 -8.32
CA GLU A 957 -2.54 -26.34 -8.12
C GLU A 957 -1.30 -26.78 -7.33
N TYR A 958 -1.50 -27.52 -6.24
CA TYR A 958 -0.41 -27.94 -5.37
C TYR A 958 0.57 -28.84 -6.12
N VAL A 959 1.83 -28.40 -6.22
CA VAL A 959 2.92 -29.19 -6.77
C VAL A 959 3.79 -29.68 -5.63
N ALA A 960 3.77 -30.98 -5.36
CA ALA A 960 4.67 -31.58 -4.38
C ALA A 960 6.12 -31.26 -4.78
N ASP A 961 6.83 -30.60 -3.87
CA ASP A 961 8.17 -30.10 -4.09
C ASP A 961 9.06 -31.24 -4.59
N MET A 962 9.40 -31.20 -5.88
CA MET A 962 10.27 -32.21 -6.48
C MET A 962 11.67 -31.93 -5.95
N MET A 963 12.06 -32.59 -4.86
CA MET A 963 13.43 -32.52 -4.34
C MET A 963 14.45 -32.60 -5.48
N VAL A 964 14.98 -31.44 -5.85
CA VAL A 964 16.11 -31.31 -6.75
C VAL A 964 17.31 -31.73 -5.92
N PHE A 965 17.68 -33.01 -5.99
CA PHE A 965 19.00 -33.42 -5.55
C PHE A 965 20.03 -32.70 -6.41
N ALA A 966 20.73 -31.74 -5.79
CA ALA A 966 21.86 -30.98 -6.32
C ALA A 966 22.92 -31.82 -7.05
#